data_AF-A0A918TVB6-F1
#
_entry.id   AF-A0A918TVB6-F1
#
_cell.length_a   1.000
_cell.length_b   1.000
_cell.length_c   1.000
_cell.angle_alpha   90.00
_cell.angle_beta   90.00
_cell.angle_gamma   90.00
#
_symmetry.space_group_name_H-M   'P 1'
#
loop_
_entity.id
_entity.type
_entity.pdbx_description
1 polymer ?
#
loop_
_entity_poly.entity_id
_entity_poly.type
_entity_poly.pdbx_seq_one_letter_code
_entity_poly.pdbx_strand_id
1 'polypeptide(L)'
;MTEAREAILRYWRTALADGALGEGKFTQADRKRFVDVPAEALKSGVLPVEVIERVFRGQASAKAMGIRFWPLVMARKSSHGAAWAGGLPEIVAPVVTEATVDRAGRITPTRNALARDLLTPLPSGEFAIGSVDALDSFLTESPLPEMAGEGAWQEYLGHCRKMVDAVSQGWPRGDADYQPIGLGFLELAEDANATVRGILDLYDKLLAEKPAAPLLGQIAQPRKVVGGLDHRIEREFARRLGHSNATFPLAEHQRQVLAWLDTSAPGEVIAVNGPPGTGKTTMLLSAVAGLWVRAALRGDDPPVIVAASSNNQAVTNIIDAFGKDFGKGEGRFAGRWLPEVESFGMFLASHSRRLEAARRYQTEEFQTERETVAYVQRAKEAYLLAARVAFPDTPNPDVASVVSALQRRMAAEVEKLSRIDTAASARHAATEALNAQLGPDPEATEARRAEDVAQRTAALERLRGARAALDQHLASESSLTAVVGFLSSVKEKRALRARLAIGDLLPGLENAKRVSEIEDRVRTELGSAEAALKAAEQALVRARALRREFLEAERSWEGAVSAFSSGDDIAELERRADLETRFPLFLLATHYWEGRWLLAMEADLAAIVAAKGKNGKATVIPRWHRRMMLTPCAVATFASLPGKMTYTRRDGGKWATEYLFDFIDLLIVDEAGQVLPEVAGASFALAKRALVIGDTQQIEPISSVPRPVDVGNLRNCGLLGGETDIDALSASGICSTTGSAMRLAQEACRVSPYPDLEKGLYLFEHRRCYDEIISFSNALCYKGKLRPLRGKAPADAGLPALGYLHIDGRAVTSGSSRANLLEAQTIAAWLDENRAGLEARYRRPLEQIVGIVTPFGRQVREIRDACASRRISVDGREGMTIGTVHALQGAERPVVIFSPVYSKHADGGFVDASPSMLNVTVSRAKDNCLVFGDMDVMAAAQTGSPRSILSEFLFASETNALEFAAEPRTDLKQGSGQIQMLRDAVGHDAFLLDALSAGGRRYTIVSPWVIAGTMERVGLIAAFEGAIRRGAEIDVFADPLLNEGPAAGGQTQMEAVEKLFAKIGVRLHKLPKLHSKIVAIDSDLLCIGSYNWLSADRQGQYARHETSFVYRGQHLEDEIRAIVGSLKRREK
;
A
#
# COMPACT_ATOMS: atom_id res chain seq x y z
N MET A 1 -16.65 -3.72 28.54
CA MET A 1 -15.59 -2.91 27.93
C MET A 1 -14.51 -2.66 28.98
N THR A 2 -13.21 -2.74 28.66
CA THR A 2 -12.12 -2.42 29.60
C THR A 2 -11.92 -0.89 29.71
N GLU A 3 -11.39 -0.39 30.83
CA GLU A 3 -11.13 1.06 31.02
C GLU A 3 -10.18 1.61 29.95
N ALA A 4 -9.11 0.88 29.62
CA ALA A 4 -8.16 1.26 28.58
C ALA A 4 -8.82 1.37 27.19
N ARG A 5 -9.76 0.47 26.85
CA ARG A 5 -10.50 0.54 25.59
C ARG A 5 -11.42 1.76 25.56
N GLU A 6 -12.11 2.03 26.67
CA GLU A 6 -12.98 3.19 26.79
C GLU A 6 -12.19 4.50 26.64
N ALA A 7 -10.98 4.58 27.20
CA ALA A 7 -10.08 5.72 27.03
C ALA A 7 -9.70 5.95 25.55
N ILE A 8 -9.38 4.89 24.80
CA ILE A 8 -9.07 4.99 23.35
C ILE A 8 -10.27 5.47 22.54
N LEU A 9 -11.48 4.93 22.83
CA LEU A 9 -12.69 5.36 22.12
C LEU A 9 -13.03 6.82 22.43
N ARG A 10 -12.89 7.26 23.67
CA ARG A 10 -13.05 8.68 24.04
C ARG A 10 -12.03 9.55 23.31
N TYR A 11 -10.78 9.13 23.27
CA TYR A 11 -9.73 9.83 22.56
C TYR A 11 -10.03 9.97 21.06
N TRP A 12 -10.36 8.89 20.36
CA TRP A 12 -10.73 8.96 18.94
C TRP A 12 -11.95 9.82 18.69
N ARG A 13 -12.98 9.70 19.54
CA ARG A 13 -14.19 10.54 19.47
C ARG A 13 -13.84 12.02 19.64
N THR A 14 -12.98 12.36 20.60
CA THR A 14 -12.52 13.74 20.86
C THR A 14 -11.66 14.26 19.72
N ALA A 15 -10.68 13.49 19.24
CA ALA A 15 -9.83 13.88 18.11
C ALA A 15 -10.67 14.14 16.84
N LEU A 16 -11.65 13.28 16.56
CA LEU A 16 -12.56 13.47 15.43
C LEU A 16 -13.44 14.72 15.58
N ALA A 17 -13.94 15.00 16.79
CA ALA A 17 -14.73 16.20 17.07
C ALA A 17 -13.90 17.48 16.93
N ASP A 18 -12.69 17.48 17.49
CA ASP A 18 -11.76 18.62 17.43
C ASP A 18 -11.29 18.90 16.00
N GLY A 19 -11.01 17.84 15.23
CA GLY A 19 -10.66 17.94 13.82
C GLY A 19 -11.77 18.56 12.95
N ALA A 20 -13.03 18.50 13.39
CA ALA A 20 -14.16 19.15 12.72
C ALA A 20 -14.33 20.62 13.10
N LEU A 21 -13.95 21.00 14.33
CA LEU A 21 -14.08 22.37 14.85
C LEU A 21 -13.06 23.34 14.22
N GLY A 22 -11.97 22.85 13.64
CA GLY A 22 -10.99 23.69 12.92
C GLY A 22 -10.06 24.50 13.84
N GLU A 23 -9.20 25.32 13.21
CA GLU A 23 -8.11 26.06 13.86
C GLU A 23 -8.54 27.49 14.25
N GLY A 24 -7.86 28.05 15.26
CA GLY A 24 -8.03 29.42 15.73
C GLY A 24 -6.74 30.24 15.72
N LYS A 25 -5.58 29.60 15.58
CA LYS A 25 -4.28 30.26 15.39
C LYS A 25 -3.95 30.34 13.89
N PHE A 26 -3.66 31.54 13.40
CA PHE A 26 -3.35 31.77 11.98
C PHE A 26 -2.10 32.66 11.81
N THR A 27 -1.40 32.45 10.71
CA THR A 27 -0.35 33.35 10.21
C THR A 27 -0.94 34.38 9.23
N GLN A 28 -0.20 35.45 8.96
CA GLN A 28 -0.53 36.41 7.89
C GLN A 28 -0.55 35.74 6.51
N ALA A 29 0.18 34.63 6.32
CA ALA A 29 0.11 33.84 5.10
C ALA A 29 -1.24 33.09 4.99
N ASP A 30 -1.72 32.51 6.11
CA ASP A 30 -2.99 31.79 6.16
C ASP A 30 -4.19 32.70 5.87
N ARG A 31 -4.09 33.99 6.22
CA ARG A 31 -5.13 34.98 5.89
C ARG A 31 -5.54 34.96 4.41
N LYS A 32 -4.61 34.64 3.50
CA LYS A 32 -4.89 34.58 2.05
C LYS A 32 -5.84 33.44 1.65
N ARG A 33 -6.03 32.43 2.51
CA ARG A 33 -6.99 31.32 2.33
C ARG A 33 -8.42 31.80 2.51
N PHE A 34 -8.64 32.77 3.39
CA PHE A 34 -9.96 33.21 3.76
C PHE A 34 -10.53 34.24 2.79
N VAL A 35 -11.87 34.30 2.78
CA VAL A 35 -12.59 35.46 2.28
C VAL A 35 -12.83 36.39 3.47
N ASP A 36 -12.27 37.60 3.41
CA ASP A 36 -12.53 38.61 4.44
C ASP A 36 -14.01 39.01 4.42
N VAL A 37 -14.66 38.93 5.58
CA VAL A 37 -16.04 39.36 5.80
C VAL A 37 -16.01 40.79 6.36
N PRO A 38 -16.46 41.80 5.60
CA PRO A 38 -16.41 43.20 6.04
C PRO A 38 -17.24 43.45 7.29
N ALA A 39 -16.90 44.52 8.03
CA ALA A 39 -17.61 44.91 9.25
C ALA A 39 -19.14 45.05 9.08
N GLU A 40 -19.61 45.56 7.95
CA GLU A 40 -21.06 45.69 7.69
C GLU A 40 -21.74 44.33 7.45
N ALA A 41 -21.05 43.39 6.80
CA ALA A 41 -21.53 42.02 6.67
C ALA A 41 -21.53 41.29 8.02
N LEU A 42 -20.53 41.55 8.86
CA LEU A 42 -20.51 41.06 10.24
C LEU A 42 -21.68 41.58 11.07
N LYS A 43 -22.11 42.83 10.90
CA LYS A 43 -23.25 43.39 11.63
C LYS A 43 -24.60 42.89 11.12
N SER A 44 -24.73 42.70 9.81
CA SER A 44 -26.01 42.37 9.16
C SER A 44 -26.26 40.88 8.99
N GLY A 45 -25.21 40.06 8.96
CA GLY A 45 -25.29 38.64 8.62
C GLY A 45 -25.51 38.37 7.12
N VAL A 46 -25.37 39.40 6.29
CA VAL A 46 -25.57 39.34 4.85
C VAL A 46 -24.26 39.65 4.12
N LEU A 47 -23.79 38.72 3.31
CA LEU A 47 -22.57 38.84 2.53
C LEU A 47 -22.78 39.75 1.30
N PRO A 48 -21.77 40.56 0.91
CA PRO A 48 -21.84 41.36 -0.30
C PRO A 48 -21.77 40.49 -1.57
N VAL A 49 -22.29 41.02 -2.69
CA VAL A 49 -22.40 40.30 -3.98
C VAL A 49 -21.07 39.70 -4.42
N GLU A 50 -19.97 40.43 -4.28
CA GLU A 50 -18.61 40.01 -4.63
C GLU A 50 -18.18 38.73 -3.88
N VAL A 51 -18.58 38.60 -2.61
CA VAL A 51 -18.30 37.42 -1.79
C VAL A 51 -19.20 36.26 -2.19
N ILE A 52 -20.48 36.53 -2.50
CA ILE A 52 -21.44 35.51 -2.96
C ILE A 52 -20.96 34.87 -4.27
N GLU A 53 -20.50 35.67 -5.24
CA GLU A 53 -19.96 35.16 -6.51
C GLU A 53 -18.76 34.23 -6.31
N ARG A 54 -17.93 34.53 -5.30
CA ARG A 54 -16.79 33.68 -4.92
C ARG A 54 -17.26 32.40 -4.22
N VAL A 55 -18.26 32.48 -3.36
CA VAL A 55 -18.85 31.33 -2.63
C VAL A 55 -19.56 30.34 -3.56
N PHE A 56 -20.27 30.82 -4.58
CA PHE A 56 -21.06 29.99 -5.51
C PHE A 56 -20.34 29.68 -6.84
N ARG A 57 -19.03 29.97 -6.95
CA ARG A 57 -18.26 29.76 -8.19
C ARG A 57 -18.30 28.28 -8.63
N GLY A 58 -18.83 28.03 -9.82
CA GLY A 58 -18.94 26.67 -10.40
C GLY A 58 -20.12 25.83 -9.88
N GLN A 59 -20.99 26.39 -9.04
CA GLN A 59 -22.10 25.68 -8.37
C GLN A 59 -23.47 26.22 -8.79
N ALA A 60 -23.74 26.23 -10.10
CA ALA A 60 -24.92 26.90 -10.69
C ALA A 60 -26.28 26.37 -10.20
N SER A 61 -26.37 25.14 -9.68
CA SER A 61 -27.61 24.51 -9.19
C SER A 61 -27.79 24.52 -7.67
N ALA A 62 -26.76 24.89 -6.89
CA ALA A 62 -26.84 24.86 -5.42
C ALA A 62 -27.70 26.01 -4.88
N LYS A 63 -28.63 25.70 -3.97
CA LYS A 63 -29.51 26.70 -3.30
C LYS A 63 -28.84 27.37 -2.09
N ALA A 64 -27.94 26.64 -1.42
CA ALA A 64 -27.14 27.13 -0.31
C ALA A 64 -25.78 26.40 -0.31
N MET A 65 -24.78 27.03 0.28
CA MET A 65 -23.41 26.50 0.44
C MET A 65 -23.07 26.36 1.92
N GLY A 66 -22.40 25.28 2.31
CA GLY A 66 -21.81 25.16 3.63
C GLY A 66 -20.57 26.04 3.76
N ILE A 67 -20.41 26.71 4.90
CA ILE A 67 -19.24 27.54 5.21
C ILE A 67 -18.74 27.30 6.64
N ARG A 68 -17.46 27.61 6.86
CA ARG A 68 -16.89 27.92 8.18
C ARG A 68 -16.67 29.42 8.29
N PHE A 69 -17.04 29.98 9.43
CA PHE A 69 -17.08 31.40 9.66
C PHE A 69 -16.48 31.75 11.02
N TRP A 70 -15.53 32.68 11.03
CA TRP A 70 -14.93 33.23 12.24
C TRP A 70 -15.38 34.68 12.42
N PRO A 71 -16.35 34.94 13.32
CA PRO A 71 -16.90 36.29 13.51
C PRO A 71 -15.97 37.21 14.30
N LEU A 72 -15.00 36.65 15.03
CA LEU A 72 -14.09 37.38 15.91
C LEU A 72 -12.66 37.08 15.47
N VAL A 73 -11.93 38.10 15.06
CA VAL A 73 -10.53 37.99 14.63
C VAL A 73 -9.69 39.06 15.31
N MET A 74 -8.57 38.64 15.90
CA MET A 74 -7.59 39.47 16.57
C MET A 74 -6.26 39.34 15.85
N ALA A 75 -5.50 40.43 15.74
CA ALA A 75 -4.14 40.41 15.24
C ALA A 75 -3.17 40.86 16.33
N ARG A 76 -1.97 40.31 16.27
CA ARG A 76 -0.87 40.72 17.14
C ARG A 76 -0.46 42.16 16.81
N LYS A 77 -0.26 42.98 17.83
CA LYS A 77 0.23 44.36 17.73
C LYS A 77 1.68 44.34 17.26
N SER A 78 1.99 45.18 16.29
CA SER A 78 3.35 45.38 15.80
C SER A 78 4.07 46.44 16.66
N SER A 79 5.28 46.12 17.15
CA SER A 79 6.15 47.09 17.83
C SER A 79 7.39 47.35 16.98
N HIS A 80 7.63 48.61 16.61
CA HIS A 80 8.79 49.08 15.84
C HIS A 80 9.17 48.29 14.57
N GLY A 81 8.19 47.72 13.86
CA GLY A 81 8.42 47.11 12.54
C GLY A 81 9.27 45.83 12.52
N ALA A 82 9.64 45.27 13.68
CA ALA A 82 10.39 44.02 13.78
C ALA A 82 9.52 42.93 14.42
N ALA A 83 9.46 41.75 13.79
CA ALA A 83 8.76 40.59 14.33
C ALA A 83 9.52 40.04 15.56
N TRP A 84 8.87 40.04 16.72
CA TRP A 84 9.43 39.47 17.94
C TRP A 84 9.36 37.93 17.91
N ALA A 85 10.49 37.25 18.11
CA ALA A 85 10.68 35.79 18.07
C ALA A 85 10.14 35.05 19.31
N GLY A 86 8.88 35.32 19.70
CA GLY A 86 8.31 34.91 20.99
C GLY A 86 7.21 33.83 20.94
N GLY A 87 7.09 33.03 19.87
CA GLY A 87 6.15 31.89 19.82
C GLY A 87 4.64 32.22 19.83
N LEU A 88 4.24 33.49 20.00
CA LEU A 88 2.84 33.92 19.97
C LEU A 88 2.29 33.98 18.53
N PRO A 89 1.04 33.49 18.29
CA PRO A 89 0.37 33.57 16.99
C PRO A 89 0.29 35.00 16.40
N GLU A 90 0.28 35.12 15.07
CA GLU A 90 0.15 36.42 14.41
C GLU A 90 -1.32 36.89 14.36
N ILE A 91 -2.23 35.95 14.17
CA ILE A 91 -3.67 36.15 14.13
C ILE A 91 -4.32 35.08 15.00
N VAL A 92 -5.31 35.48 15.78
CA VAL A 92 -6.11 34.59 16.62
C VAL A 92 -7.58 34.85 16.34
N ALA A 93 -8.29 33.85 15.85
CA ALA A 93 -9.73 33.91 15.63
C ALA A 93 -10.42 32.87 16.52
N PRO A 94 -10.86 33.27 17.74
CA PRO A 94 -11.18 32.30 18.77
C PRO A 94 -12.49 31.55 18.52
N VAL A 95 -13.45 32.14 17.81
CA VAL A 95 -14.76 31.54 17.57
C VAL A 95 -14.81 30.99 16.16
N VAL A 96 -15.14 29.71 16.04
CA VAL A 96 -15.43 29.04 14.77
C VAL A 96 -16.90 28.67 14.72
N THR A 97 -17.55 28.98 13.60
CA THR A 97 -18.98 28.74 13.39
C THR A 97 -19.19 28.00 12.08
N GLU A 98 -19.87 26.86 12.16
CA GLU A 98 -20.45 26.21 11.00
C GLU A 98 -21.75 26.93 10.64
N ALA A 99 -21.90 27.28 9.36
CA ALA A 99 -23.08 27.96 8.86
C ALA A 99 -23.40 27.58 7.41
N THR A 100 -24.59 27.91 6.95
CA THR A 100 -24.94 27.89 5.52
C THR A 100 -25.08 29.31 4.99
N VAL A 101 -24.74 29.50 3.72
CA VAL A 101 -24.97 30.74 2.98
C VAL A 101 -25.94 30.47 1.85
N ASP A 102 -27.06 31.19 1.84
CA ASP A 102 -28.00 31.16 0.72
C ASP A 102 -27.59 32.09 -0.42
N ARG A 103 -28.30 32.04 -1.55
CA ARG A 103 -28.03 32.94 -2.68
C ARG A 103 -28.35 34.41 -2.43
N ALA A 104 -29.08 34.73 -1.37
CA ALA A 104 -29.29 36.10 -0.92
C ALA A 104 -28.13 36.59 -0.03
N GLY A 105 -27.11 35.77 0.20
CA GLY A 105 -25.95 36.09 1.02
C GLY A 105 -26.18 35.94 2.52
N ARG A 106 -27.34 35.43 2.96
CA ARG A 106 -27.66 35.29 4.39
C ARG A 106 -26.88 34.14 4.99
N ILE A 107 -26.12 34.43 6.04
CA ILE A 107 -25.42 33.43 6.84
C ILE A 107 -26.39 32.89 7.89
N THR A 108 -26.58 31.57 7.93
CA THR A 108 -27.37 30.87 8.94
C THR A 108 -26.45 29.96 9.77
N PRO A 109 -26.02 30.41 10.97
CA PRO A 109 -25.26 29.60 11.91
C PRO A 109 -26.00 28.31 12.26
N THR A 110 -25.27 27.20 12.32
CA THR A 110 -25.79 25.89 12.73
C THR A 110 -25.11 25.39 14.00
N ARG A 111 -23.85 25.77 14.23
CA ARG A 111 -23.07 25.40 15.41
C ARG A 111 -21.91 26.38 15.59
N ASN A 112 -21.58 26.76 16.81
CA ASN A 112 -20.38 27.49 17.13
C ASN A 112 -19.64 26.89 18.33
N ALA A 113 -18.33 27.11 18.38
CA ALA A 113 -17.46 26.74 19.49
C ALA A 113 -16.23 27.66 19.51
N LEU A 114 -15.41 27.55 20.56
CA LEU A 114 -14.05 28.08 20.51
C LEU A 114 -13.12 27.08 19.83
N ALA A 115 -12.16 27.58 19.06
CA ALA A 115 -11.19 26.74 18.38
C ALA A 115 -10.33 25.96 19.38
N ARG A 116 -10.20 24.66 19.17
CA ARG A 116 -9.59 23.73 20.13
C ARG A 116 -8.11 24.01 20.40
N ASP A 117 -7.38 24.49 19.41
CA ASP A 117 -5.95 24.84 19.48
C ASP A 117 -5.65 26.04 20.37
N LEU A 118 -6.68 26.72 20.88
CA LEU A 118 -6.59 27.83 21.84
C LEU A 118 -6.97 27.42 23.28
N LEU A 119 -7.29 26.14 23.51
CA LEU A 119 -7.83 25.67 24.79
C LEU A 119 -6.92 24.64 25.45
N THR A 120 -6.70 24.75 26.75
CA THR A 120 -5.97 23.74 27.53
C THR A 120 -6.81 22.47 27.72
N PRO A 121 -6.16 21.30 27.78
CA PRO A 121 -4.71 21.09 27.84
C PRO A 121 -4.03 21.11 26.47
N LEU A 122 -2.83 21.70 26.48
CA LEU A 122 -1.84 21.73 25.41
C LEU A 122 -0.45 21.46 26.04
N PRO A 123 0.59 21.13 25.24
CA PRO A 123 1.98 21.11 25.70
C PRO A 123 2.40 22.40 26.44
N SER A 124 3.36 22.28 27.35
CA SER A 124 3.83 23.42 28.14
C SER A 124 4.44 24.49 27.23
N GLY A 125 4.03 25.75 27.38
CA GLY A 125 4.51 26.88 26.57
C GLY A 125 3.68 27.20 25.33
N GLU A 126 2.64 26.41 25.00
CA GLU A 126 1.70 26.72 23.93
C GLU A 126 0.74 27.86 24.30
N PHE A 127 0.42 28.73 23.33
CA PHE A 127 -0.56 29.80 23.52
C PHE A 127 -1.97 29.21 23.71
N ALA A 128 -2.63 29.57 24.81
CA ALA A 128 -4.02 29.23 25.10
C ALA A 128 -4.71 30.43 25.74
N ILE A 129 -6.01 30.59 25.48
CA ILE A 129 -6.83 31.66 26.05
C ILE A 129 -7.78 31.13 27.14
N GLY A 130 -7.98 29.83 27.24
CA GLY A 130 -8.86 29.20 28.25
C GLY A 130 -8.75 27.68 28.24
N SER A 131 -9.75 26.99 28.77
CA SER A 131 -9.78 25.52 28.88
C SER A 131 -10.96 24.89 28.15
N VAL A 132 -10.81 23.64 27.73
CA VAL A 132 -11.90 22.85 27.13
C VAL A 132 -13.04 22.67 28.14
N ASP A 133 -12.72 22.42 29.42
CA ASP A 133 -13.74 22.27 30.48
C ASP A 133 -14.60 23.51 30.66
N ALA A 134 -14.01 24.71 30.56
CA ALA A 134 -14.75 25.97 30.63
C ALA A 134 -15.64 26.18 29.40
N LEU A 135 -15.19 25.76 28.21
CA LEU A 135 -15.99 25.79 26.99
C LEU A 135 -17.18 24.84 27.09
N ASP A 136 -16.95 23.60 27.50
CA ASP A 136 -17.99 22.58 27.61
C ASP A 136 -19.05 22.99 28.65
N SER A 137 -18.63 23.58 29.77
CA SER A 137 -19.54 24.14 30.78
C SER A 137 -20.41 25.24 30.17
N PHE A 138 -19.81 26.17 29.42
CA PHE A 138 -20.56 27.26 28.77
C PHE A 138 -21.55 26.74 27.72
N LEU A 139 -21.12 25.86 26.81
CA LEU A 139 -21.98 25.32 25.75
C LEU A 139 -23.14 24.48 26.30
N THR A 140 -22.96 23.87 27.48
CA THR A 140 -24.00 23.13 28.19
C THR A 140 -25.05 24.07 28.78
N GLU A 141 -24.64 25.18 29.39
CA GLU A 141 -25.53 26.14 30.05
C GLU A 141 -26.18 27.13 29.08
N SER A 142 -25.48 27.46 28.00
CA SER A 142 -25.88 28.46 27.00
C SER A 142 -25.71 27.88 25.59
N PRO A 143 -26.69 27.11 25.09
CA PRO A 143 -26.66 26.61 23.72
C PRO A 143 -26.83 27.74 22.70
N LEU A 144 -26.38 27.49 21.46
CA LEU A 144 -26.56 28.42 20.35
C LEU A 144 -28.06 28.80 20.19
N PRO A 145 -28.40 30.11 20.06
CA PRO A 145 -29.78 30.55 19.86
C PRO A 145 -30.40 29.98 18.57
N GLU A 146 -31.73 29.83 18.55
CA GLU A 146 -32.44 29.48 17.32
C GLU A 146 -32.30 30.60 16.28
N MET A 147 -31.84 30.26 15.08
CA MET A 147 -31.64 31.24 14.00
C MET A 147 -32.95 31.60 13.26
N ALA A 148 -34.07 31.70 13.99
CA ALA A 148 -35.40 31.99 13.47
C ALA A 148 -36.01 33.22 14.15
N GLY A 149 -36.02 34.38 13.47
CA GLY A 149 -36.66 35.61 13.97
C GLY A 149 -35.91 36.90 13.60
N GLU A 150 -36.56 38.06 13.80
CA GLU A 150 -35.89 39.36 13.72
C GLU A 150 -34.93 39.52 14.90
N GLY A 151 -33.66 39.84 14.62
CA GLY A 151 -32.62 40.02 15.65
C GLY A 151 -31.76 38.78 15.95
N ALA A 152 -32.09 37.60 15.41
CA ALA A 152 -31.36 36.35 15.66
C ALA A 152 -29.84 36.43 15.37
N TRP A 153 -29.44 37.22 14.37
CA TRP A 153 -28.03 37.45 14.06
C TRP A 153 -27.28 38.20 15.18
N GLN A 154 -27.92 39.19 15.80
CA GLN A 154 -27.33 39.93 16.93
C GLN A 154 -27.22 39.05 18.17
N GLU A 155 -28.21 38.19 18.40
CA GLU A 155 -28.17 37.19 19.47
C GLU A 155 -27.01 36.21 19.28
N TYR A 156 -26.78 35.75 18.05
CA TYR A 156 -25.64 34.92 17.70
C TYR A 156 -24.29 35.62 17.97
N LEU A 157 -24.11 36.88 17.53
CA LEU A 157 -22.87 37.63 17.83
C LEU A 157 -22.67 37.83 19.33
N GLY A 158 -23.75 38.14 20.05
CA GLY A 158 -23.75 38.26 21.50
C GLY A 158 -23.35 36.94 22.19
N HIS A 159 -23.88 35.81 21.71
CA HIS A 159 -23.50 34.49 22.16
C HIS A 159 -22.01 34.21 21.93
N CYS A 160 -21.48 34.50 20.74
CA CYS A 160 -20.05 34.36 20.44
C CYS A 160 -19.17 35.15 21.41
N ARG A 161 -19.56 36.38 21.78
CA ARG A 161 -18.81 37.18 22.74
C ARG A 161 -18.91 36.63 24.17
N LYS A 162 -20.12 36.24 24.62
CA LYS A 162 -20.33 35.61 25.93
C LYS A 162 -19.50 34.36 26.09
N MET A 163 -19.40 33.54 25.03
CA MET A 163 -18.59 32.33 25.01
C MET A 163 -17.11 32.64 25.22
N VAL A 164 -16.55 33.59 24.47
CA VAL A 164 -15.15 34.03 24.67
C VAL A 164 -14.95 34.56 26.09
N ASP A 165 -15.84 35.42 26.58
CA ASP A 165 -15.73 36.03 27.91
C ASP A 165 -15.73 34.97 29.03
N ALA A 166 -16.61 33.97 28.93
CA ALA A 166 -16.73 32.89 29.92
C ALA A 166 -15.48 32.00 29.95
N VAL A 167 -14.92 31.66 28.80
CA VAL A 167 -13.77 30.73 28.71
C VAL A 167 -12.44 31.41 28.94
N SER A 168 -12.29 32.66 28.47
CA SER A 168 -11.00 33.37 28.45
C SER A 168 -10.90 34.56 29.39
N GLN A 169 -11.84 34.68 30.32
CA GLN A 169 -11.90 35.77 31.31
C GLN A 169 -11.83 37.16 30.65
N GLY A 170 -12.49 37.33 29.50
CA GLY A 170 -12.60 38.62 28.82
C GLY A 170 -11.59 38.92 27.71
N TRP A 171 -10.78 37.96 27.27
CA TRP A 171 -9.77 38.16 26.22
C TRP A 171 -10.36 38.72 24.91
N PRO A 172 -9.66 39.63 24.17
CA PRO A 172 -8.35 40.22 24.45
C PRO A 172 -8.41 41.53 25.25
N ARG A 173 -9.46 41.80 26.04
CA ARG A 173 -9.54 43.07 26.80
C ARG A 173 -8.37 43.17 27.78
N GLY A 174 -7.54 44.20 27.62
CA GLY A 174 -6.35 44.41 28.46
C GLY A 174 -5.13 43.60 28.06
N ASP A 175 -5.19 42.81 26.98
CA ASP A 175 -4.07 42.06 26.44
C ASP A 175 -3.02 43.02 25.83
N ALA A 176 -1.75 42.84 26.22
CA ALA A 176 -0.66 43.70 25.77
C ALA A 176 -0.32 43.49 24.29
N ASP A 177 -0.56 42.29 23.75
CA ASP A 177 -0.08 41.83 22.46
C ASP A 177 -1.16 41.75 21.38
N TYR A 178 -2.46 41.64 21.69
CA TYR A 178 -3.52 41.46 20.69
C TYR A 178 -4.52 42.62 20.60
N GLN A 179 -5.05 42.87 19.39
CA GLN A 179 -6.13 43.81 19.14
C GLN A 179 -7.12 43.31 18.07
N PRO A 180 -8.42 43.67 18.13
CA PRO A 180 -9.40 43.32 17.10
C PRO A 180 -9.10 43.97 15.75
N ILE A 181 -9.29 43.23 14.65
CA ILE A 181 -9.07 43.75 13.29
C ILE A 181 -10.33 44.32 12.61
N GLY A 182 -11.51 44.07 13.19
CA GLY A 182 -12.79 44.61 12.67
C GLY A 182 -13.34 43.93 11.41
N LEU A 183 -12.89 42.72 11.09
CA LEU A 183 -13.40 41.88 10.01
C LEU A 183 -13.46 40.42 10.47
N GLY A 184 -14.25 39.61 9.77
CA GLY A 184 -14.36 38.17 10.00
C GLY A 184 -13.65 37.38 8.90
N PHE A 185 -13.45 36.08 9.14
CA PHE A 185 -12.97 35.17 8.11
C PHE A 185 -14.07 34.21 7.69
N LEU A 186 -14.10 33.89 6.40
CA LEU A 186 -15.01 32.91 5.80
C LEU A 186 -14.23 31.94 4.93
N GLU A 187 -14.56 30.66 5.05
CA GLU A 187 -14.05 29.56 4.23
C GLU A 187 -15.20 28.66 3.78
N LEU A 188 -15.12 28.07 2.59
CA LEU A 188 -16.10 27.10 2.13
C LEU A 188 -15.93 25.78 2.88
N ALA A 189 -17.01 25.27 3.47
CA ALA A 189 -17.03 23.93 4.03
C ALA A 189 -17.49 22.96 2.94
N GLU A 190 -16.60 22.09 2.47
CA GLU A 190 -17.01 20.93 1.69
C GLU A 190 -17.90 20.01 2.57
N ASP A 191 -18.67 19.10 1.98
CA ASP A 191 -19.67 18.17 2.61
C ASP A 191 -19.16 17.29 3.80
N ALA A 192 -17.98 17.56 4.35
CA ALA A 192 -17.32 16.91 5.47
C ALA A 192 -18.10 16.98 6.80
N ASN A 193 -18.97 17.97 7.01
CA ASN A 193 -19.59 18.18 8.33
C ASN A 193 -20.75 17.23 8.65
N ALA A 194 -21.62 16.92 7.68
CA ALA A 194 -22.64 15.87 7.85
C ALA A 194 -22.01 14.47 7.96
N THR A 195 -20.84 14.32 7.33
CA THR A 195 -20.01 13.12 7.27
C THR A 195 -19.38 12.76 8.62
N VAL A 196 -18.83 13.73 9.36
CA VAL A 196 -18.25 13.49 10.70
C VAL A 196 -19.32 13.14 11.73
N ARG A 197 -20.50 13.76 11.64
CA ARG A 197 -21.59 13.56 12.60
C ARG A 197 -22.02 12.11 12.73
N GLY A 198 -22.19 11.38 11.62
CA GLY A 198 -22.60 9.98 11.66
C GLY A 198 -21.59 9.04 12.33
N ILE A 199 -20.30 9.37 12.28
CA ILE A 199 -19.24 8.64 12.99
C ILE A 199 -19.24 9.01 14.49
N LEU A 200 -19.42 10.29 14.82
CA LEU A 200 -19.54 10.75 16.21
C LEU A 200 -20.75 10.11 16.91
N ASP A 201 -21.91 10.06 16.26
CA ASP A 201 -23.12 9.43 16.80
C ASP A 201 -22.87 7.93 17.12
N LEU A 202 -22.09 7.24 16.28
CA LEU A 202 -21.71 5.85 16.51
C LEU A 202 -20.75 5.72 17.71
N TYR A 203 -19.76 6.60 17.86
CA TYR A 203 -18.90 6.62 19.05
C TYR A 203 -19.69 6.88 20.32
N ASP A 204 -20.59 7.87 20.31
CA ASP A 204 -21.41 8.23 21.46
C ASP A 204 -22.29 7.03 21.87
N LYS A 205 -22.87 6.32 20.90
CA LYS A 205 -23.61 5.06 21.15
C LYS A 205 -22.72 3.95 21.72
N LEU A 206 -21.51 3.77 21.19
CA LEU A 206 -20.54 2.77 21.68
C LEU A 206 -20.12 3.03 23.13
N LEU A 207 -19.88 4.29 23.48
CA LEU A 207 -19.51 4.71 24.84
C LEU A 207 -20.68 4.55 25.81
N ALA A 208 -21.90 4.87 25.38
CA ALA A 208 -23.11 4.77 26.20
C ALA A 208 -23.55 3.32 26.46
N GLU A 209 -23.64 2.50 25.41
CA GLU A 209 -24.25 1.16 25.49
C GLU A 209 -23.24 0.03 25.67
N LYS A 210 -21.97 0.27 25.33
CA LYS A 210 -20.86 -0.69 25.45
C LYS A 210 -21.20 -2.07 24.84
N PRO A 211 -21.67 -2.14 23.57
CA PRO A 211 -22.10 -3.39 22.95
C PRO A 211 -20.95 -4.39 22.82
N ALA A 212 -21.30 -5.67 22.65
CA ALA A 212 -20.33 -6.71 22.33
C ALA A 212 -19.77 -6.48 20.91
N ALA A 213 -18.54 -5.98 20.83
CA ALA A 213 -17.83 -5.73 19.58
C ALA A 213 -16.40 -6.30 19.68
N PRO A 214 -16.21 -7.61 19.40
CA PRO A 214 -14.92 -8.28 19.55
C PRO A 214 -13.84 -7.67 18.65
N LEU A 215 -14.18 -7.35 17.39
CA LEU A 215 -13.25 -6.81 16.40
C LEU A 215 -12.74 -5.42 16.80
N LEU A 216 -13.64 -4.49 17.14
CA LEU A 216 -13.25 -3.19 17.72
C LEU A 216 -12.33 -3.39 18.93
N GLY A 217 -12.64 -4.39 19.76
CA GLY A 217 -11.83 -4.71 20.92
C GLY A 217 -10.40 -5.14 20.60
N GLN A 218 -10.22 -5.94 19.56
CA GLN A 218 -8.92 -6.39 19.09
C GLN A 218 -8.14 -5.26 18.40
N ILE A 219 -8.83 -4.39 17.65
CA ILE A 219 -8.22 -3.23 16.97
C ILE A 219 -7.74 -2.17 17.97
N ALA A 220 -8.58 -1.81 18.95
CA ALA A 220 -8.22 -0.80 19.95
C ALA A 220 -7.21 -1.33 20.98
N GLN A 221 -7.26 -2.62 21.32
CA GLN A 221 -6.37 -3.22 22.30
C GLN A 221 -5.95 -4.63 21.87
N PRO A 222 -4.91 -4.75 21.02
CA PRO A 222 -4.43 -6.03 20.53
C PRO A 222 -4.07 -7.00 21.64
N ARG A 223 -4.62 -8.22 21.59
CA ARG A 223 -4.20 -9.31 22.47
C ARG A 223 -2.95 -9.97 21.92
N LYS A 224 -1.95 -10.22 22.76
CA LYS A 224 -0.79 -11.04 22.39
C LYS A 224 -1.25 -12.47 22.09
N VAL A 225 -0.95 -12.93 20.88
CA VAL A 225 -1.21 -14.32 20.49
C VAL A 225 -0.13 -15.21 21.11
N VAL A 226 -0.56 -16.23 21.84
CA VAL A 226 0.31 -17.23 22.47
C VAL A 226 0.12 -18.54 21.70
N GLY A 227 0.98 -18.80 20.71
CA GLY A 227 0.95 -20.03 19.91
C GLY A 227 1.68 -19.89 18.57
N GLY A 228 2.26 -20.99 18.07
CA GLY A 228 2.86 -21.05 16.74
C GLY A 228 1.80 -21.03 15.64
N LEU A 229 2.13 -20.46 14.48
CA LEU A 229 1.28 -20.44 13.30
C LEU A 229 1.37 -21.78 12.57
N ASP A 230 0.24 -22.42 12.28
CA ASP A 230 0.20 -23.63 11.45
C ASP A 230 0.20 -23.25 9.96
N HIS A 231 1.38 -23.13 9.36
CA HIS A 231 1.54 -22.78 7.95
C HIS A 231 1.04 -23.86 6.98
N ARG A 232 0.63 -25.04 7.45
CA ARG A 232 0.06 -26.08 6.57
C ARG A 232 -1.23 -25.62 5.88
N ILE A 233 -1.99 -24.72 6.51
CA ILE A 233 -3.23 -24.17 5.95
C ILE A 233 -2.99 -23.44 4.62
N GLU A 234 -1.78 -22.92 4.37
CA GLU A 234 -1.45 -22.19 3.15
C GLU A 234 -1.43 -23.13 1.94
N ARG A 235 -1.07 -24.41 2.17
CA ARG A 235 -0.95 -25.45 1.15
C ARG A 235 -2.27 -26.14 0.82
N GLU A 236 -3.32 -25.96 1.62
CA GLU A 236 -4.61 -26.59 1.38
C GLU A 236 -5.38 -25.91 0.24
N PHE A 237 -5.68 -26.66 -0.81
CA PHE A 237 -6.38 -26.24 -2.02
C PHE A 237 -7.85 -25.95 -1.76
N ALA A 238 -8.54 -26.80 -1.01
CA ALA A 238 -9.98 -26.74 -0.74
C ALA A 238 -10.38 -25.64 0.26
N ARG A 239 -9.40 -24.99 0.91
CA ARG A 239 -9.65 -23.78 1.71
C ARG A 239 -9.98 -22.57 0.84
N ARG A 240 -9.45 -22.52 -0.39
CA ARG A 240 -9.66 -21.40 -1.31
C ARG A 240 -10.69 -21.83 -2.35
N LEU A 241 -11.90 -21.30 -2.27
CA LEU A 241 -13.05 -21.79 -3.05
C LEU A 241 -13.55 -20.85 -4.15
N GLY A 242 -12.99 -19.64 -4.27
CA GLY A 242 -13.46 -18.66 -5.26
C GLY A 242 -12.32 -17.88 -5.89
N HIS A 243 -12.51 -17.54 -7.17
CA HIS A 243 -11.63 -16.69 -7.95
C HIS A 243 -12.46 -15.81 -8.89
N SER A 244 -11.97 -14.61 -9.22
CA SER A 244 -12.77 -13.59 -9.90
C SER A 244 -12.74 -13.64 -11.43
N ASN A 245 -11.76 -14.31 -12.05
CA ASN A 245 -11.60 -14.28 -13.50
C ASN A 245 -11.02 -15.60 -14.06
N ALA A 246 -11.10 -15.78 -15.39
CA ALA A 246 -10.67 -17.01 -16.08
C ALA A 246 -9.28 -16.91 -16.73
N THR A 247 -8.57 -15.78 -16.60
CA THR A 247 -7.40 -15.48 -17.42
C THR A 247 -6.11 -15.39 -16.60
N PHE A 248 -6.17 -14.78 -15.42
CA PHE A 248 -5.00 -14.49 -14.60
C PHE A 248 -5.14 -15.15 -13.24
N PRO A 249 -4.34 -16.20 -12.94
CA PRO A 249 -4.40 -16.90 -11.66
C PRO A 249 -3.87 -16.02 -10.53
N LEU A 250 -4.15 -16.40 -9.30
CA LEU A 250 -3.66 -15.69 -8.12
C LEU A 250 -2.14 -15.84 -7.99
N ALA A 251 -1.49 -14.81 -7.46
CA ALA A 251 -0.10 -14.91 -7.03
C ALA A 251 0.01 -15.73 -5.73
N GLU A 252 1.19 -16.28 -5.46
CA GLU A 252 1.51 -17.07 -4.25
C GLU A 252 1.05 -16.34 -2.97
N HIS A 253 1.46 -15.09 -2.83
CA HIS A 253 1.17 -14.27 -1.64
C HIS A 253 -0.30 -13.84 -1.55
N GLN A 254 -0.99 -13.74 -2.69
CA GLN A 254 -2.44 -13.53 -2.69
C GLN A 254 -3.17 -14.77 -2.16
N ARG A 255 -2.74 -15.98 -2.56
CA ARG A 255 -3.31 -17.24 -2.04
C ARG A 255 -3.04 -17.39 -0.54
N GLN A 256 -1.85 -17.02 -0.07
CA GLN A 256 -1.52 -17.01 1.35
C GLN A 256 -2.52 -16.14 2.16
N VAL A 257 -2.78 -14.91 1.69
CA VAL A 257 -3.80 -14.03 2.31
C VAL A 257 -5.17 -14.70 2.36
N LEU A 258 -5.62 -15.31 1.26
CA LEU A 258 -6.92 -15.97 1.22
C LEU A 258 -7.01 -17.16 2.19
N ALA A 259 -5.93 -17.93 2.37
CA ALA A 259 -5.89 -19.04 3.32
C ALA A 259 -6.01 -18.58 4.79
N TRP A 260 -5.30 -17.51 5.16
CA TRP A 260 -5.40 -16.91 6.50
C TRP A 260 -6.75 -16.21 6.72
N LEU A 261 -7.29 -15.57 5.68
CA LEU A 261 -8.61 -14.98 5.74
C LEU A 261 -9.70 -16.04 5.96
N ASP A 262 -9.60 -17.20 5.31
CA ASP A 262 -10.56 -18.29 5.49
C ASP A 262 -10.61 -18.82 6.93
N THR A 263 -9.44 -18.92 7.57
CA THR A 263 -9.29 -19.44 8.94
C THR A 263 -9.54 -18.39 10.03
N SER A 264 -9.74 -17.14 9.64
CA SER A 264 -9.95 -16.06 10.61
C SER A 264 -11.31 -16.13 11.31
N ALA A 265 -11.29 -16.04 12.64
CA ALA A 265 -12.46 -16.09 13.51
C ALA A 265 -13.07 -14.69 13.73
N PRO A 266 -14.33 -14.58 14.19
CA PRO A 266 -14.88 -13.31 14.66
C PRO A 266 -13.97 -12.69 15.76
N GLY A 267 -13.71 -11.39 15.62
CA GLY A 267 -12.77 -10.62 16.43
C GLY A 267 -11.38 -10.47 15.81
N GLU A 268 -11.05 -11.22 14.75
CA GLU A 268 -9.73 -11.17 14.13
C GLU A 268 -9.65 -10.19 12.95
N VAL A 269 -8.42 -9.72 12.72
CA VAL A 269 -8.07 -8.87 11.59
C VAL A 269 -6.90 -9.50 10.82
N ILE A 270 -7.01 -9.46 9.49
CA ILE A 270 -5.91 -9.79 8.59
C ILE A 270 -5.42 -8.47 7.98
N ALA A 271 -4.19 -8.08 8.34
CA ALA A 271 -3.51 -6.94 7.75
C ALA A 271 -2.69 -7.38 6.54
N VAL A 272 -2.86 -6.67 5.42
CA VAL A 272 -2.17 -6.96 4.16
C VAL A 272 -1.48 -5.72 3.62
N ASN A 273 -0.16 -5.74 3.64
CA ASN A 273 0.68 -4.76 2.98
C ASN A 273 0.73 -5.05 1.48
N GLY A 274 0.10 -4.18 0.69
CA GLY A 274 0.02 -4.31 -0.75
C GLY A 274 0.58 -3.08 -1.45
N PRO A 275 1.88 -3.05 -1.78
CA PRO A 275 2.46 -1.98 -2.60
C PRO A 275 1.73 -1.79 -3.94
N PRO A 276 1.88 -0.64 -4.62
CA PRO A 276 1.19 -0.41 -5.89
C PRO A 276 1.58 -1.48 -6.92
N GLY A 277 0.63 -1.92 -7.77
CA GLY A 277 0.91 -2.90 -8.82
C GLY A 277 1.05 -4.37 -8.38
N THR A 278 0.73 -4.70 -7.12
CA THR A 278 0.83 -6.07 -6.55
C THR A 278 -0.47 -6.90 -6.67
N GLY A 279 -1.50 -6.38 -7.32
CA GLY A 279 -2.76 -7.08 -7.55
C GLY A 279 -3.74 -7.11 -6.36
N LYS A 280 -3.72 -6.08 -5.50
CA LYS A 280 -4.67 -5.89 -4.38
C LYS A 280 -6.13 -6.16 -4.79
N THR A 281 -6.57 -5.56 -5.91
CA THR A 281 -7.95 -5.69 -6.42
C THR A 281 -8.29 -7.14 -6.73
N THR A 282 -7.42 -7.86 -7.46
CA THR A 282 -7.64 -9.29 -7.80
C THR A 282 -7.79 -10.15 -6.54
N MET A 283 -6.97 -9.90 -5.52
CA MET A 283 -7.06 -10.57 -4.22
C MET A 283 -8.36 -10.25 -3.49
N LEU A 284 -8.78 -8.98 -3.45
CA LEU A 284 -10.03 -8.54 -2.85
C LEU A 284 -11.25 -9.20 -3.51
N LEU A 285 -11.33 -9.19 -4.84
CA LEU A 285 -12.44 -9.81 -5.57
C LEU A 285 -12.49 -11.32 -5.32
N SER A 286 -11.34 -11.98 -5.23
CA SER A 286 -11.25 -13.42 -4.94
C SER A 286 -11.63 -13.74 -3.48
N ALA A 287 -11.31 -12.85 -2.53
CA ALA A 287 -11.76 -12.98 -1.14
C ALA A 287 -13.30 -12.93 -1.03
N VAL A 288 -13.93 -12.00 -1.74
CA VAL A 288 -15.40 -11.90 -1.82
C VAL A 288 -15.99 -13.14 -2.47
N ALA A 289 -15.45 -13.56 -3.62
CA ALA A 289 -15.90 -14.77 -4.32
C ALA A 289 -15.80 -16.01 -3.42
N GLY A 290 -14.69 -16.19 -2.72
CA GLY A 290 -14.46 -17.34 -1.84
C GLY A 290 -15.47 -17.45 -0.69
N LEU A 291 -15.75 -16.34 0.00
CA LEU A 291 -16.77 -16.31 1.06
C LEU A 291 -18.18 -16.57 0.52
N TRP A 292 -18.49 -16.02 -0.66
CA TRP A 292 -19.80 -16.16 -1.29
C TRP A 292 -20.06 -17.58 -1.79
N VAL A 293 -19.04 -18.24 -2.36
CA VAL A 293 -19.07 -19.66 -2.73
C VAL A 293 -19.22 -20.55 -1.50
N ARG A 294 -18.46 -20.27 -0.43
CA ARG A 294 -18.51 -21.06 0.81
C ARG A 294 -19.88 -21.03 1.47
N ALA A 295 -20.52 -19.86 1.54
CA ALA A 295 -21.88 -19.73 2.07
C ALA A 295 -22.91 -20.46 1.18
N ALA A 296 -22.77 -20.38 -0.14
CA ALA A 296 -23.63 -21.08 -1.08
C ALA A 296 -23.55 -22.61 -0.93
N LEU A 297 -22.33 -23.14 -0.76
CA LEU A 297 -22.08 -24.56 -0.52
C LEU A 297 -22.75 -25.05 0.77
N ARG A 298 -22.69 -24.26 1.85
CA ARG A 298 -23.33 -24.59 3.14
C ARG A 298 -24.84 -24.43 3.13
N GLY A 299 -25.38 -23.66 2.19
CA GLY A 299 -26.80 -23.32 2.15
C GLY A 299 -27.20 -22.23 3.16
N ASP A 300 -26.22 -21.51 3.70
CA ASP A 300 -26.41 -20.46 4.70
C ASP A 300 -27.09 -19.20 4.10
N ASP A 301 -27.24 -18.17 4.92
CA ASP A 301 -27.50 -16.81 4.47
C ASP A 301 -26.27 -16.23 3.75
N PRO A 302 -26.45 -15.33 2.76
CA PRO A 302 -25.34 -14.71 2.06
C PRO A 302 -24.54 -13.81 3.02
N PRO A 303 -23.21 -13.85 2.99
CA PRO A 303 -22.39 -13.01 3.86
C PRO A 303 -22.60 -11.54 3.54
N VAL A 304 -22.69 -10.71 4.58
CA VAL A 304 -22.72 -9.25 4.46
C VAL A 304 -21.28 -8.75 4.40
N ILE A 305 -20.81 -8.41 3.21
CA ILE A 305 -19.45 -7.91 3.00
C ILE A 305 -19.50 -6.43 2.62
N VAL A 306 -18.68 -5.63 3.28
CA VAL A 306 -18.60 -4.18 3.02
C VAL A 306 -17.17 -3.76 2.81
N ALA A 307 -16.89 -3.08 1.70
CA ALA A 307 -15.64 -2.38 1.47
C ALA A 307 -15.77 -0.90 1.81
N ALA A 308 -14.85 -0.37 2.61
CA ALA A 308 -14.84 1.02 3.06
C ALA A 308 -13.47 1.68 2.86
N SER A 309 -13.49 2.96 2.53
CA SER A 309 -12.29 3.82 2.49
C SER A 309 -12.64 5.26 2.87
N SER A 310 -11.63 6.07 3.22
CA SER A 310 -11.79 7.53 3.42
C SER A 310 -11.78 8.29 2.09
N ASN A 311 -11.17 7.70 1.05
CA ASN A 311 -10.99 8.33 -0.24
C ASN A 311 -12.09 7.94 -1.24
N ASN A 312 -12.79 8.94 -1.80
CA ASN A 312 -13.79 8.73 -2.83
C ASN A 312 -13.22 8.02 -4.07
N GLN A 313 -11.97 8.31 -4.46
CA GLN A 313 -11.32 7.67 -5.60
C GLN A 313 -11.10 6.17 -5.35
N ALA A 314 -10.65 5.80 -4.14
CA ALA A 314 -10.48 4.40 -3.75
C ALA A 314 -11.83 3.67 -3.79
N VAL A 315 -12.89 4.26 -3.24
CA VAL A 315 -14.26 3.75 -3.34
C VAL A 315 -14.68 3.55 -4.80
N THR A 316 -14.44 4.53 -5.68
CA THR A 316 -14.78 4.40 -7.11
C THR A 316 -13.96 3.33 -7.81
N ASN A 317 -12.69 3.15 -7.45
CA ASN A 317 -11.82 2.12 -8.03
C ASN A 317 -12.33 0.72 -7.67
N ILE A 318 -12.73 0.52 -6.41
CA ILE A 318 -13.30 -0.75 -5.94
C ILE A 318 -14.62 -1.04 -6.69
N ILE A 319 -15.59 -0.12 -6.68
CA ILE A 319 -16.88 -0.38 -7.32
C ILE A 319 -16.78 -0.56 -8.85
N ASP A 320 -15.88 0.17 -9.52
CA ASP A 320 -15.60 -0.03 -10.94
C ASP A 320 -15.04 -1.44 -11.20
N ALA A 321 -14.14 -1.94 -10.33
CA ALA A 321 -13.59 -3.30 -10.43
C ALA A 321 -14.67 -4.38 -10.29
N PHE A 322 -15.64 -4.21 -9.40
CA PHE A 322 -16.78 -5.14 -9.27
C PHE A 322 -17.66 -5.24 -10.52
N GLY A 323 -17.63 -4.23 -11.41
CA GLY A 323 -18.34 -4.26 -12.69
C GLY A 323 -17.50 -4.73 -13.87
N LYS A 324 -16.18 -4.48 -13.87
CA LYS A 324 -15.30 -4.69 -15.03
C LYS A 324 -14.38 -5.91 -14.90
N ASP A 325 -13.96 -6.24 -13.68
CA ASP A 325 -12.84 -7.16 -13.44
C ASP A 325 -13.30 -8.57 -13.05
N PHE A 326 -14.59 -8.76 -12.77
CA PHE A 326 -15.19 -10.09 -12.71
C PHE A 326 -15.32 -10.66 -14.14
N GLY A 327 -14.62 -11.76 -14.39
CA GLY A 327 -14.71 -12.46 -15.66
C GLY A 327 -16.13 -12.96 -15.91
N LYS A 328 -16.64 -12.76 -17.13
CA LYS A 328 -17.90 -13.39 -17.54
C LYS A 328 -17.75 -14.91 -17.74
N GLY A 329 -16.54 -15.37 -18.09
CA GLY A 329 -16.31 -16.75 -18.46
C GLY A 329 -16.95 -17.12 -19.80
N GLU A 330 -16.89 -18.41 -20.13
CA GLU A 330 -17.42 -18.97 -21.37
C GLU A 330 -18.35 -20.15 -21.10
N GLY A 331 -19.24 -20.45 -22.06
CA GLY A 331 -20.18 -21.56 -21.97
C GLY A 331 -21.48 -21.26 -21.22
N ARG A 332 -22.18 -22.32 -20.80
CA ARG A 332 -23.56 -22.26 -20.27
C ARG A 332 -23.74 -21.59 -18.90
N PHE A 333 -22.65 -21.36 -18.17
CA PHE A 333 -22.64 -20.66 -16.87
C PHE A 333 -21.99 -19.27 -16.98
N ALA A 334 -21.79 -18.76 -18.20
CA ALA A 334 -21.13 -17.47 -18.38
C ALA A 334 -22.04 -16.30 -17.95
N GLY A 335 -21.46 -15.35 -17.23
CA GLY A 335 -22.11 -14.09 -16.86
C GLY A 335 -23.24 -14.24 -15.83
N ARG A 336 -24.29 -13.45 -16.01
CA ARG A 336 -25.48 -13.40 -15.15
C ARG A 336 -26.66 -14.06 -15.87
N TRP A 337 -27.50 -14.80 -15.14
CA TRP A 337 -28.77 -15.30 -15.71
C TRP A 337 -29.92 -14.32 -15.50
N LEU A 338 -29.84 -13.46 -14.49
CA LEU A 338 -30.85 -12.43 -14.29
C LEU A 338 -30.62 -11.23 -15.24
N PRO A 339 -31.68 -10.71 -15.86
CA PRO A 339 -31.57 -9.57 -16.76
C PRO A 339 -31.26 -8.28 -15.99
N GLU A 340 -30.51 -7.37 -16.62
CA GLU A 340 -30.24 -6.02 -16.09
C GLU A 340 -29.49 -6.00 -14.73
N VAL A 341 -28.76 -7.07 -14.38
CA VAL A 341 -27.78 -7.10 -13.28
C VAL A 341 -26.40 -7.17 -13.91
N GLU A 342 -25.57 -6.14 -13.71
CA GLU A 342 -24.30 -5.97 -14.46
C GLU A 342 -23.06 -6.00 -13.57
N SER A 343 -23.19 -5.71 -12.28
CA SER A 343 -22.08 -5.64 -11.34
C SER A 343 -22.28 -6.58 -10.15
N PHE A 344 -21.18 -7.03 -9.56
CA PHE A 344 -21.16 -7.79 -8.29
C PHE A 344 -21.06 -6.87 -7.06
N GLY A 345 -20.99 -5.56 -7.27
CA GLY A 345 -20.91 -4.55 -6.22
C GLY A 345 -22.16 -3.68 -6.17
N MET A 346 -22.48 -3.18 -4.98
CA MET A 346 -23.46 -2.11 -4.78
C MET A 346 -22.79 -0.89 -4.15
N PHE A 347 -23.02 0.29 -4.70
CA PHE A 347 -22.49 1.53 -4.14
C PHE A 347 -23.46 2.15 -3.13
N LEU A 348 -22.98 2.36 -1.90
CA LEU A 348 -23.70 3.01 -0.81
C LEU A 348 -23.40 4.51 -0.78
N ALA A 349 -23.88 5.20 -1.82
CA ALA A 349 -23.69 6.65 -1.97
C ALA A 349 -24.27 7.45 -0.78
N SER A 350 -23.62 8.59 -0.51
CA SER A 350 -24.18 9.63 0.36
C SER A 350 -25.48 10.18 -0.22
N HIS A 351 -26.29 10.83 0.61
CA HIS A 351 -27.56 11.40 0.17
C HIS A 351 -27.37 12.45 -0.94
N SER A 352 -26.33 13.29 -0.85
CA SER A 352 -26.02 14.34 -1.83
C SER A 352 -25.62 13.81 -3.21
N ARG A 353 -24.99 12.62 -3.28
CA ARG A 353 -24.49 12.03 -4.54
C ARG A 353 -25.33 10.88 -5.07
N ARG A 354 -26.49 10.63 -4.48
CA ARG A 354 -27.34 9.46 -4.79
C ARG A 354 -27.80 9.42 -6.25
N LEU A 355 -28.25 10.56 -6.78
CA LEU A 355 -28.73 10.66 -8.17
C LEU A 355 -27.61 10.49 -9.19
N GLU A 356 -26.41 11.02 -8.90
CA GLU A 356 -25.23 10.84 -9.75
C GLU A 356 -24.76 9.38 -9.73
N ALA A 357 -24.68 8.79 -8.54
CA ALA A 357 -24.31 7.39 -8.34
C ALA A 357 -25.23 6.42 -9.08
N ALA A 358 -26.55 6.61 -8.99
CA ALA A 358 -27.54 5.74 -9.62
C ALA A 358 -27.47 5.73 -11.16
N ARG A 359 -26.85 6.75 -11.78
CA ARG A 359 -26.64 6.78 -13.25
C ARG A 359 -25.49 5.87 -13.70
N ARG A 360 -24.58 5.49 -12.81
CA ARG A 360 -23.33 4.77 -13.16
C ARG A 360 -23.18 3.44 -12.44
N TYR A 361 -23.76 3.30 -11.26
CA TYR A 361 -23.54 2.17 -10.37
C TYR A 361 -24.87 1.58 -9.90
N GLN A 362 -24.83 0.30 -9.55
CA GLN A 362 -25.93 -0.35 -8.84
C GLN A 362 -25.99 0.23 -7.41
N THR A 363 -27.09 0.88 -7.05
CA THR A 363 -27.32 1.48 -5.72
C THR A 363 -28.48 0.82 -4.98
N GLU A 364 -28.90 1.41 -3.86
CA GLU A 364 -30.11 0.97 -3.16
C GLU A 364 -31.39 1.14 -4.00
N GLU A 365 -31.41 2.15 -4.88
CA GLU A 365 -32.49 2.38 -5.84
C GLU A 365 -32.59 1.24 -6.84
N PHE A 366 -31.45 0.82 -7.41
CA PHE A 366 -31.37 -0.34 -8.30
C PHE A 366 -32.02 -1.58 -7.68
N GLN A 367 -31.70 -1.89 -6.41
CA GLN A 367 -32.29 -3.03 -5.71
C GLN A 367 -33.81 -2.89 -5.57
N THR A 368 -34.28 -1.67 -5.27
CA THR A 368 -35.70 -1.37 -5.11
C THR A 368 -36.48 -1.54 -6.42
N GLU A 369 -35.86 -1.26 -7.56
CA GLU A 369 -36.46 -1.46 -8.88
C GLU A 369 -36.59 -2.95 -9.24
N ARG A 370 -35.73 -3.82 -8.64
CA ARG A 370 -35.75 -5.27 -8.85
C ARG A 370 -36.73 -5.98 -7.93
N GLU A 371 -37.01 -5.43 -6.75
CA GLU A 371 -38.03 -5.93 -5.82
C GLU A 371 -39.46 -5.54 -6.26
N THR A 372 -39.82 -5.79 -7.53
CA THR A 372 -41.16 -5.52 -8.11
C THR A 372 -41.74 -6.76 -8.77
N VAL A 373 -43.08 -6.89 -8.75
CA VAL A 373 -43.79 -8.01 -9.39
C VAL A 373 -43.40 -8.17 -10.86
N ALA A 374 -43.37 -7.06 -11.61
CA ALA A 374 -43.04 -7.07 -13.02
C ALA A 374 -41.61 -7.56 -13.30
N TYR A 375 -40.63 -7.15 -12.49
CA TYR A 375 -39.25 -7.61 -12.68
C TYR A 375 -39.07 -9.07 -12.26
N VAL A 376 -39.59 -9.47 -11.09
CA VAL A 376 -39.44 -10.84 -10.57
C VAL A 376 -39.98 -11.88 -11.55
N GLN A 377 -41.11 -11.62 -12.20
CA GLN A 377 -41.66 -12.51 -13.24
C GLN A 377 -40.71 -12.68 -14.43
N ARG A 378 -40.23 -11.57 -15.02
CA ARG A 378 -39.28 -11.62 -16.15
C ARG A 378 -37.95 -12.28 -15.76
N ALA A 379 -37.47 -11.98 -14.56
CA ALA A 379 -36.23 -12.53 -14.01
C ALA A 379 -36.34 -14.05 -13.81
N LYS A 380 -37.48 -14.55 -13.32
CA LYS A 380 -37.76 -15.98 -13.18
C LYS A 380 -37.76 -16.69 -14.54
N GLU A 381 -38.43 -16.11 -15.53
CA GLU A 381 -38.48 -16.68 -16.89
C GLU A 381 -37.09 -16.78 -17.51
N ALA A 382 -36.29 -15.71 -17.44
CA ALA A 382 -34.91 -15.70 -17.92
C ALA A 382 -34.03 -16.74 -17.19
N TYR A 383 -34.15 -16.82 -15.87
CA TYR A 383 -33.42 -17.80 -15.05
C TYR A 383 -33.74 -19.24 -15.45
N LEU A 384 -35.02 -19.59 -15.59
CA LEU A 384 -35.43 -20.94 -15.97
C LEU A 384 -35.05 -21.29 -17.41
N LEU A 385 -35.06 -20.32 -18.33
CA LEU A 385 -34.57 -20.52 -19.69
C LEU A 385 -33.07 -20.85 -19.71
N ALA A 386 -32.26 -20.07 -18.99
CA ALA A 386 -30.84 -20.32 -18.85
C ALA A 386 -30.57 -21.67 -18.16
N ALA A 387 -31.34 -22.00 -17.11
CA ALA A 387 -31.22 -23.25 -16.38
C ALA A 387 -31.50 -24.49 -17.25
N ARG A 388 -32.45 -24.43 -18.19
CA ARG A 388 -32.72 -25.53 -19.15
C ARG A 388 -31.52 -25.81 -20.06
N VAL A 389 -30.79 -24.77 -20.45
CA VAL A 389 -29.54 -24.91 -21.23
C VAL A 389 -28.41 -25.43 -20.34
N ALA A 390 -28.35 -24.95 -19.08
CA ALA A 390 -27.33 -25.35 -18.13
C ALA A 390 -27.46 -26.81 -17.67
N PHE A 391 -28.69 -27.31 -17.51
CA PHE A 391 -29.04 -28.63 -16.98
C PHE A 391 -30.04 -29.37 -17.90
N PRO A 392 -29.59 -29.87 -19.06
CA PRO A 392 -30.48 -30.53 -20.04
C PRO A 392 -31.14 -31.81 -19.49
N ASP A 393 -30.50 -32.48 -18.53
CA ASP A 393 -30.98 -33.74 -17.94
C ASP A 393 -32.03 -33.55 -16.83
N THR A 394 -32.43 -32.30 -16.54
CA THR A 394 -33.46 -31.98 -15.54
C THR A 394 -34.75 -31.60 -16.27
N PRO A 395 -35.69 -32.53 -16.49
CA PRO A 395 -36.93 -32.24 -17.21
C PRO A 395 -37.82 -31.30 -16.38
N ASN A 396 -38.23 -30.19 -17.01
CA ASN A 396 -39.06 -29.13 -16.42
C ASN A 396 -38.51 -28.55 -15.10
N PRO A 397 -37.34 -27.87 -15.13
CA PRO A 397 -36.73 -27.34 -13.92
C PRO A 397 -37.59 -26.22 -13.32
N ASP A 398 -37.76 -26.25 -12.00
CA ASP A 398 -38.18 -25.10 -11.20
C ASP A 398 -36.99 -24.47 -10.47
N VAL A 399 -37.18 -23.28 -9.89
CA VAL A 399 -36.08 -22.52 -9.25
C VAL A 399 -35.42 -23.34 -8.12
N ALA A 400 -36.21 -24.05 -7.30
CA ALA A 400 -35.69 -24.82 -6.18
C ALA A 400 -34.87 -26.04 -6.63
N SER A 401 -35.31 -26.73 -7.68
CA SER A 401 -34.61 -27.85 -8.30
C SER A 401 -33.26 -27.40 -8.89
N VAL A 402 -33.21 -26.22 -9.49
CA VAL A 402 -32.00 -25.65 -10.11
C VAL A 402 -31.01 -25.22 -9.04
N VAL A 403 -31.47 -24.53 -7.98
CA VAL A 403 -30.65 -24.17 -6.82
C VAL A 403 -30.02 -25.42 -6.20
N SER A 404 -30.79 -26.49 -6.04
CA SER A 404 -30.29 -27.77 -5.53
C SER A 404 -29.27 -28.43 -6.47
N ALA A 405 -29.49 -28.37 -7.78
CA ALA A 405 -28.57 -28.90 -8.78
C ALA A 405 -27.25 -28.12 -8.83
N LEU A 406 -27.30 -26.80 -8.73
CA LEU A 406 -26.13 -25.92 -8.64
C LEU A 406 -25.30 -26.24 -7.38
N GLN A 407 -25.96 -26.39 -6.22
CA GLN A 407 -25.28 -26.73 -4.97
C GLN A 407 -24.58 -28.10 -5.04
N ARG A 408 -25.24 -29.12 -5.58
CA ARG A 408 -24.62 -30.45 -5.81
C ARG A 408 -23.42 -30.37 -6.75
N ARG A 409 -23.52 -29.57 -7.82
CA ARG A 409 -22.41 -29.38 -8.75
C ARG A 409 -21.23 -28.66 -8.10
N MET A 410 -21.47 -27.61 -7.30
CA MET A 410 -20.41 -26.96 -6.53
C MET A 410 -19.74 -27.94 -5.58
N ALA A 411 -20.50 -28.76 -4.86
CA ALA A 411 -19.94 -29.78 -3.96
C ALA A 411 -19.03 -30.77 -4.69
N ALA A 412 -19.40 -31.19 -5.90
CA ALA A 412 -18.59 -32.07 -6.73
C ALA A 412 -17.27 -31.41 -7.21
N GLU A 413 -17.29 -30.11 -7.50
CA GLU A 413 -16.07 -29.35 -7.86
C GLU A 413 -15.14 -29.17 -6.64
N VAL A 414 -15.69 -28.87 -5.46
CA VAL A 414 -14.90 -28.77 -4.22
C VAL A 414 -14.28 -30.11 -3.84
N GLU A 415 -14.99 -31.21 -4.04
CA GLU A 415 -14.47 -32.56 -3.80
C GLU A 415 -13.20 -32.85 -4.62
N LYS A 416 -13.04 -32.29 -5.83
CA LYS A 416 -11.79 -32.40 -6.60
C LYS A 416 -10.60 -31.77 -5.86
N LEU A 417 -10.81 -30.59 -5.27
CA LEU A 417 -9.79 -29.89 -4.49
C LEU A 417 -9.50 -30.65 -3.18
N SER A 418 -10.53 -31.16 -2.49
CA SER A 418 -10.37 -31.92 -1.24
C SER A 418 -9.58 -33.22 -1.43
N ARG A 419 -9.70 -33.87 -2.60
CA ARG A 419 -8.91 -35.06 -2.95
C ARG A 419 -7.43 -34.74 -3.08
N ILE A 420 -7.07 -33.57 -3.61
CA ILE A 420 -5.67 -33.11 -3.65
C ILE A 420 -5.14 -32.97 -2.23
N ASP A 421 -5.86 -32.28 -1.35
CA ASP A 421 -5.43 -32.06 0.04
C ASP A 421 -5.25 -33.37 0.82
N THR A 422 -6.21 -34.29 0.64
CA THR A 422 -6.18 -35.61 1.28
C THR A 422 -5.01 -36.44 0.76
N ALA A 423 -4.82 -36.49 -0.56
CA ALA A 423 -3.73 -37.24 -1.18
C ALA A 423 -2.35 -36.66 -0.84
N ALA A 424 -2.21 -35.33 -0.84
CA ALA A 424 -0.97 -34.64 -0.44
C ALA A 424 -0.60 -34.95 1.02
N SER A 425 -1.58 -34.89 1.92
CA SER A 425 -1.37 -35.20 3.34
C SER A 425 -0.97 -36.65 3.55
N ALA A 426 -1.63 -37.59 2.87
CA ALA A 426 -1.29 -39.01 2.92
C ALA A 426 0.12 -39.29 2.36
N ARG A 427 0.46 -38.68 1.21
CA ARG A 427 1.78 -38.78 0.59
C ARG A 427 2.87 -38.28 1.52
N HIS A 428 2.67 -37.12 2.14
CA HIS A 428 3.62 -36.54 3.08
C HIS A 428 3.84 -37.43 4.31
N ALA A 429 2.75 -37.89 4.96
CA ALA A 429 2.83 -38.76 6.13
C ALA A 429 3.50 -40.11 5.81
N ALA A 430 3.17 -40.71 4.67
CA ALA A 430 3.80 -41.96 4.22
C ALA A 430 5.29 -41.77 3.92
N THR A 431 5.67 -40.65 3.29
CA THR A 431 7.07 -40.31 3.00
C THR A 431 7.88 -40.13 4.28
N GLU A 432 7.36 -39.38 5.27
CA GLU A 432 8.03 -39.20 6.56
C GLU A 432 8.22 -40.53 7.30
N ALA A 433 7.18 -41.37 7.36
CA ALA A 433 7.24 -42.68 7.99
C ALA A 433 8.23 -43.62 7.31
N LEU A 434 8.27 -43.62 5.98
CA LEU A 434 9.19 -44.41 5.17
C LEU A 434 10.65 -43.98 5.42
N ASN A 435 10.92 -42.68 5.33
CA ASN A 435 12.26 -42.10 5.54
C ASN A 435 12.76 -42.33 6.96
N ALA A 436 11.89 -42.18 7.98
CA ALA A 436 12.26 -42.37 9.37
C ALA A 436 12.67 -43.82 9.70
N GLN A 437 12.07 -44.82 9.04
CA GLN A 437 12.33 -46.24 9.36
C GLN A 437 13.25 -46.96 8.39
N LEU A 438 13.27 -46.56 7.11
CA LEU A 438 14.03 -47.24 6.06
C LEU A 438 15.17 -46.38 5.47
N GLY A 439 15.20 -45.09 5.81
CA GLY A 439 16.21 -44.16 5.31
C GLY A 439 16.00 -43.75 3.86
N PRO A 440 17.02 -43.15 3.22
CA PRO A 440 16.92 -42.56 1.88
C PRO A 440 16.83 -43.60 0.75
N ASP A 441 17.18 -44.86 1.02
CA ASP A 441 17.03 -45.98 0.08
C ASP A 441 16.20 -47.10 0.71
N PRO A 442 14.86 -47.00 0.62
CA PRO A 442 13.95 -47.98 1.19
C PRO A 442 14.11 -49.37 0.60
N GLU A 443 14.46 -49.47 -0.70
CA GLU A 443 14.61 -50.74 -1.40
C GLU A 443 15.85 -51.51 -0.93
N ALA A 444 16.99 -50.83 -0.82
CA ALA A 444 18.20 -51.43 -0.28
C ALA A 444 18.04 -51.82 1.20
N THR A 445 17.32 -51.03 1.99
CA THR A 445 17.03 -51.38 3.39
C THR A 445 16.08 -52.57 3.50
N GLU A 446 15.05 -52.66 2.67
CA GLU A 446 14.18 -53.84 2.61
C GLU A 446 14.97 -55.10 2.20
N ALA A 447 15.82 -54.99 1.17
CA ALA A 447 16.67 -56.09 0.70
C ALA A 447 17.61 -56.60 1.80
N ARG A 448 18.28 -55.69 2.53
CA ARG A 448 19.12 -56.05 3.68
C ARG A 448 18.34 -56.75 4.79
N ARG A 449 17.11 -56.30 5.08
CA ARG A 449 16.24 -56.97 6.07
C ARG A 449 15.80 -58.36 5.60
N ALA A 450 15.53 -58.53 4.31
CA ALA A 450 15.20 -59.83 3.73
C ALA A 450 16.40 -60.80 3.81
N GLU A 451 17.61 -60.29 3.58
CA GLU A 451 18.84 -61.06 3.74
C GLU A 451 19.10 -61.45 5.20
N ASP A 452 18.92 -60.53 6.16
CA ASP A 452 19.05 -60.83 7.59
C ASP A 452 18.05 -61.92 8.05
N VAL A 453 16.80 -61.88 7.56
CA VAL A 453 15.82 -62.95 7.80
C VAL A 453 16.33 -64.28 7.22
N ALA A 454 16.82 -64.30 5.98
CA ALA A 454 17.35 -65.52 5.37
C ALA A 454 18.54 -66.10 6.14
N GLN A 455 19.48 -65.25 6.58
CA GLN A 455 20.64 -65.63 7.38
C GLN A 455 20.21 -66.20 8.75
N ARG A 456 19.26 -65.56 9.43
CA ARG A 456 18.73 -66.02 10.73
C ARG A 456 17.94 -67.32 10.61
N THR A 457 17.16 -67.49 9.55
CA THR A 457 16.48 -68.76 9.25
C THR A 457 17.48 -69.88 9.05
N ALA A 458 18.54 -69.65 8.27
CA ALA A 458 19.59 -70.65 8.08
C ALA A 458 20.32 -70.99 9.39
N ALA A 459 20.57 -70.00 10.25
CA ALA A 459 21.16 -70.22 11.58
C ALA A 459 20.23 -71.03 12.51
N LEU A 460 18.93 -70.73 12.51
CA LEU A 460 17.94 -71.47 13.30
C LEU A 460 17.80 -72.93 12.83
N GLU A 461 17.79 -73.17 11.51
CA GLU A 461 17.75 -74.53 10.97
C GLU A 461 19.02 -75.33 11.31
N ARG A 462 20.20 -74.69 11.34
CA ARG A 462 21.43 -75.33 11.86
C ARG A 462 21.29 -75.71 13.34
N LEU A 463 20.74 -74.83 14.17
CA LEU A 463 20.51 -75.10 15.60
C LEU A 463 19.45 -76.20 15.83
N ARG A 464 18.39 -76.24 15.01
CA ARG A 464 17.41 -77.33 15.00
C ARG A 464 18.05 -78.66 14.58
N GLY A 465 18.92 -78.63 13.58
CA GLY A 465 19.75 -79.76 13.19
C GLY A 465 20.65 -80.25 14.32
N ALA A 466 21.31 -79.32 15.04
CA ALA A 466 22.10 -79.64 16.23
C ALA A 466 21.25 -80.30 17.32
N ARG A 467 20.04 -79.77 17.57
CA ARG A 467 19.11 -80.37 18.54
C ARG A 467 18.70 -81.79 18.14
N ALA A 468 18.32 -81.99 16.88
CA ALA A 468 17.91 -83.30 16.37
C ALA A 468 19.06 -84.32 16.40
N ALA A 469 20.28 -83.92 16.03
CA ALA A 469 21.47 -84.76 16.10
C ALA A 469 21.83 -85.12 17.55
N LEU A 470 21.68 -84.18 18.49
CA LEU A 470 21.83 -84.44 19.92
C LEU A 470 20.78 -85.44 20.42
N ASP A 471 19.50 -85.23 20.10
CA ASP A 471 18.40 -86.12 20.50
C ASP A 471 18.59 -87.53 19.91
N GLN A 472 18.99 -87.65 18.65
CA GLN A 472 19.29 -88.93 18.00
C GLN A 472 20.50 -89.62 18.66
N HIS A 473 21.56 -88.86 18.98
CA HIS A 473 22.71 -89.39 19.70
C HIS A 473 22.30 -89.93 21.07
N LEU A 474 21.55 -89.15 21.85
CA LEU A 474 21.09 -89.56 23.18
C LEU A 474 20.13 -90.76 23.12
N ALA A 475 19.27 -90.85 22.11
CA ALA A 475 18.39 -92.00 21.88
C ALA A 475 19.14 -93.27 21.46
N SER A 476 20.31 -93.14 20.82
CA SER A 476 21.17 -94.25 20.40
C SER A 476 22.02 -94.85 21.53
N GLU A 477 22.03 -94.23 22.71
CA GLU A 477 22.80 -94.72 23.85
C GLU A 477 22.19 -95.99 24.47
N SER A 478 23.04 -96.97 24.82
CA SER A 478 22.59 -98.21 25.46
C SER A 478 21.99 -97.95 26.84
N SER A 479 20.93 -98.70 27.19
CA SER A 479 20.22 -98.64 28.48
C SER A 479 21.14 -98.86 29.69
N LEU A 480 22.25 -99.60 29.54
CA LEU A 480 23.28 -99.79 30.58
C LEU A 480 24.02 -98.48 30.91
N THR A 481 24.22 -97.61 29.92
CA THR A 481 24.88 -96.30 30.07
C THR A 481 24.05 -95.33 30.91
N ALA A 482 22.72 -95.48 30.90
CA ALA A 482 21.80 -94.73 31.74
C ALA A 482 21.89 -95.14 33.21
N VAL A 483 22.20 -96.42 33.50
CA VAL A 483 22.30 -96.98 34.87
C VAL A 483 23.62 -96.62 35.56
N VAL A 484 24.76 -96.60 34.84
CA VAL A 484 26.08 -96.22 35.39
C VAL A 484 26.48 -94.75 35.15
N GLY A 485 25.54 -93.93 34.65
CA GLY A 485 25.77 -92.54 34.24
C GLY A 485 26.10 -91.55 35.36
N PHE A 486 26.14 -91.97 36.63
CA PHE A 486 26.47 -91.12 37.77
C PHE A 486 27.98 -90.92 37.98
N LEU A 487 28.83 -91.83 37.47
CA LEU A 487 30.29 -91.79 37.56
C LEU A 487 30.87 -90.60 36.75
N SER A 488 31.83 -89.86 37.33
CA SER A 488 32.40 -88.65 36.72
C SER A 488 33.07 -88.91 35.36
N SER A 489 33.84 -89.99 35.25
CA SER A 489 34.49 -90.41 34.00
C SER A 489 33.48 -90.76 32.89
N VAL A 490 32.31 -91.30 33.25
CA VAL A 490 31.23 -91.63 32.30
C VAL A 490 30.50 -90.35 31.87
N LYS A 491 30.27 -89.40 32.79
CA LYS A 491 29.66 -88.09 32.47
C LYS A 491 30.49 -87.27 31.49
N GLU A 492 31.80 -87.16 31.73
CA GLU A 492 32.70 -86.43 30.83
C GLU A 492 32.83 -87.11 29.46
N LYS A 493 32.86 -88.45 29.42
CA LYS A 493 32.89 -89.22 28.17
C LYS A 493 31.59 -89.10 27.37
N ARG A 494 30.42 -89.10 28.04
CA ARG A 494 29.11 -88.85 27.41
C ARG A 494 29.03 -87.42 26.88
N ALA A 495 29.46 -86.43 27.66
CA ALA A 495 29.52 -85.04 27.21
C ALA A 495 30.45 -84.87 26.01
N LEU A 496 31.64 -85.49 26.00
CA LEU A 496 32.56 -85.46 24.86
C LEU A 496 31.93 -86.05 23.59
N ARG A 497 31.22 -87.17 23.69
CA ARG A 497 30.52 -87.78 22.55
C ARG A 497 29.36 -86.93 22.05
N ALA A 498 28.58 -86.35 22.96
CA ALA A 498 27.53 -85.39 22.61
C ALA A 498 28.11 -84.15 21.91
N ARG A 499 29.25 -83.61 22.36
CA ARG A 499 29.97 -82.51 21.68
C ARG A 499 30.41 -82.91 20.27
N LEU A 500 30.96 -84.11 20.09
CA LEU A 500 31.37 -84.59 18.76
C LEU A 500 30.18 -84.79 17.81
N ALA A 501 29.02 -85.19 18.34
CA ALA A 501 27.81 -85.41 17.55
C ALA A 501 27.22 -84.11 16.97
N ILE A 502 27.44 -82.95 17.62
CA ILE A 502 26.84 -81.67 17.23
C ILE A 502 27.84 -80.54 17.02
N GLY A 503 29.14 -80.77 17.23
CA GLY A 503 30.16 -79.73 17.28
C GLY A 503 30.31 -78.95 15.97
N ASP A 504 30.05 -79.60 14.83
CA ASP A 504 30.03 -78.97 13.51
C ASP A 504 28.79 -78.07 13.29
N LEU A 505 27.72 -78.29 14.06
CA LEU A 505 26.44 -77.58 13.97
C LEU A 505 26.29 -76.49 15.05
N LEU A 506 26.98 -76.65 16.20
CA LEU A 506 27.02 -75.69 17.30
C LEU A 506 28.44 -75.61 17.90
N PRO A 507 29.28 -74.65 17.46
CA PRO A 507 30.62 -74.46 18.01
C PRO A 507 30.58 -73.87 19.43
N GLY A 508 31.70 -73.91 20.18
CA GLY A 508 31.81 -73.31 21.52
C GLY A 508 31.39 -74.23 22.68
N LEU A 509 31.35 -75.55 22.46
CA LEU A 509 30.95 -76.55 23.46
C LEU A 509 32.15 -77.19 24.19
N GLU A 510 33.37 -76.67 24.01
CA GLU A 510 34.63 -77.29 24.46
C GLU A 510 34.72 -77.42 25.99
N ASN A 511 33.98 -76.59 26.72
CA ASN A 511 33.98 -76.53 28.17
C ASN A 511 32.81 -77.27 28.85
N ALA A 512 31.80 -77.74 28.09
CA ALA A 512 30.57 -78.33 28.64
C ALA A 512 30.76 -79.77 29.14
N LYS A 513 31.05 -79.98 30.43
CA LYS A 513 31.47 -81.28 31.00
C LYS A 513 30.31 -82.25 31.23
N ARG A 514 29.07 -81.80 31.07
CA ARG A 514 27.84 -82.60 31.24
C ARG A 514 26.94 -82.45 30.01
N VAL A 515 26.21 -83.52 29.69
CA VAL A 515 25.18 -83.49 28.62
C VAL A 515 24.12 -82.43 28.91
N SER A 516 23.71 -82.26 30.18
CA SER A 516 22.74 -81.23 30.59
C SER A 516 23.20 -79.80 30.26
N GLU A 517 24.51 -79.51 30.38
CA GLU A 517 25.08 -78.21 30.03
C GLU A 517 25.02 -77.95 28.51
N ILE A 518 25.15 -79.02 27.71
CA ILE A 518 25.01 -78.99 26.24
C ILE A 518 23.54 -78.80 25.85
N GLU A 519 22.61 -79.53 26.49
CA GLU A 519 21.17 -79.38 26.27
C GLU A 519 20.66 -77.98 26.65
N ASP A 520 21.11 -77.44 27.78
CA ASP A 520 20.77 -76.09 28.23
C ASP A 520 21.32 -75.03 27.27
N ARG A 521 22.55 -75.24 26.74
CA ARG A 521 23.13 -74.35 25.74
C ARG A 521 22.36 -74.37 24.43
N VAL A 522 22.05 -75.55 23.90
CA VAL A 522 21.22 -75.72 22.69
C VAL A 522 19.86 -75.06 22.88
N ARG A 523 19.18 -75.30 24.02
CA ARG A 523 17.88 -74.70 24.32
C ARG A 523 17.93 -73.18 24.37
N THR A 524 18.98 -72.61 24.98
CA THR A 524 19.17 -71.16 25.10
C THR A 524 19.45 -70.52 23.75
N GLU A 525 20.36 -71.09 22.97
CA GLU A 525 20.70 -70.59 21.62
C GLU A 525 19.51 -70.69 20.67
N LEU A 526 18.75 -71.78 20.75
CA LEU A 526 17.56 -71.99 19.93
C LEU A 526 16.47 -70.97 20.30
N GLY A 527 16.20 -70.75 21.59
CA GLY A 527 15.26 -69.72 22.04
C GLY A 527 15.69 -68.29 21.66
N SER A 528 16.99 -67.99 21.74
CA SER A 528 17.56 -66.71 21.30
C SER A 528 17.42 -66.51 19.79
N ALA A 529 17.76 -67.53 18.99
CA ALA A 529 17.65 -67.51 17.54
C ALA A 529 16.19 -67.41 17.06
N GLU A 530 15.24 -68.08 17.73
CA GLU A 530 13.81 -67.95 17.44
C GLU A 530 13.30 -66.52 17.72
N ALA A 531 13.65 -65.94 18.87
CA ALA A 531 13.31 -64.56 19.18
C ALA A 531 13.94 -63.57 18.20
N ALA A 532 15.20 -63.80 17.83
CA ALA A 532 15.97 -63.00 16.89
C ALA A 532 15.39 -63.07 15.46
N LEU A 533 15.00 -64.26 14.98
CA LEU A 533 14.34 -64.44 13.69
C LEU A 533 12.98 -63.74 13.69
N LYS A 534 12.16 -63.96 14.72
CA LYS A 534 10.85 -63.31 14.85
C LYS A 534 10.95 -61.78 14.82
N ALA A 535 11.96 -61.21 15.50
CA ALA A 535 12.20 -59.77 15.47
C ALA A 535 12.59 -59.27 14.06
N ALA A 536 13.43 -60.01 13.34
CA ALA A 536 13.84 -59.67 11.97
C ALA A 536 12.67 -59.81 10.98
N GLU A 537 11.85 -60.85 11.09
CA GLU A 537 10.62 -61.03 10.31
C GLU A 537 9.64 -59.88 10.53
N GLN A 538 9.41 -59.48 11.79
CA GLN A 538 8.59 -58.33 12.11
C GLN A 538 9.16 -57.02 11.54
N ALA A 539 10.48 -56.86 11.51
CA ALA A 539 11.13 -55.70 10.91
C ALA A 539 10.96 -55.67 9.37
N LEU A 540 11.03 -56.81 8.70
CA LEU A 540 10.81 -56.94 7.26
C LEU A 540 9.33 -56.71 6.88
N VAL A 541 8.40 -57.29 7.64
CA VAL A 541 6.95 -57.06 7.44
C VAL A 541 6.61 -55.58 7.58
N ARG A 542 7.16 -54.91 8.60
CA ARG A 542 6.99 -53.46 8.78
C ARG A 542 7.58 -52.66 7.62
N ALA A 543 8.78 -53.01 7.13
CA ALA A 543 9.38 -52.36 5.97
C ALA A 543 8.50 -52.45 4.72
N ARG A 544 7.98 -53.66 4.43
CA ARG A 544 7.08 -53.91 3.30
C ARG A 544 5.75 -53.17 3.43
N ALA A 545 5.19 -53.11 4.65
CA ALA A 545 3.95 -52.39 4.91
C ALA A 545 4.11 -50.89 4.61
N LEU A 546 5.17 -50.26 5.12
CA LEU A 546 5.47 -48.85 4.88
C LEU A 546 5.69 -48.55 3.38
N ARG A 547 6.44 -49.41 2.67
CA ARG A 547 6.65 -49.24 1.22
C ARG A 547 5.33 -49.36 0.44
N ARG A 548 4.46 -50.29 0.81
CA ARG A 548 3.13 -50.42 0.20
C ARG A 548 2.25 -49.19 0.47
N GLU A 549 2.23 -48.70 1.71
CA GLU A 549 1.50 -47.48 2.08
C GLU A 549 1.99 -46.26 1.29
N PHE A 550 3.31 -46.11 1.14
CA PHE A 550 3.90 -45.07 0.29
C PHE A 550 3.44 -45.18 -1.17
N LEU A 551 3.53 -46.37 -1.78
CA LEU A 551 3.09 -46.58 -3.18
C LEU A 551 1.57 -46.40 -3.38
N GLU A 552 0.76 -46.65 -2.36
CA GLU A 552 -0.67 -46.35 -2.38
C GLU A 552 -0.93 -44.84 -2.30
N ALA A 553 -0.21 -44.13 -1.44
CA ALA A 553 -0.29 -42.69 -1.34
C ALA A 553 0.19 -41.96 -2.61
N GLU A 554 1.26 -42.43 -3.25
CA GLU A 554 1.73 -41.93 -4.56
C GLU A 554 0.65 -42.11 -5.64
N ARG A 555 0.05 -43.30 -5.76
CA ARG A 555 -1.05 -43.54 -6.73
C ARG A 555 -2.28 -42.68 -6.46
N SER A 556 -2.62 -42.46 -5.18
CA SER A 556 -3.70 -41.54 -4.81
C SER A 556 -3.40 -40.10 -5.22
N TRP A 557 -2.14 -39.67 -5.10
CA TRP A 557 -1.69 -38.35 -5.52
C TRP A 557 -1.76 -38.20 -7.04
N GLU A 558 -1.21 -39.15 -7.80
CA GLU A 558 -1.29 -39.18 -9.26
C GLU A 558 -2.76 -39.15 -9.74
N GLY A 559 -3.63 -39.93 -9.11
CA GLY A 559 -5.07 -39.94 -9.39
C GLY A 559 -5.72 -38.58 -9.14
N ALA A 560 -5.41 -37.91 -8.02
CA ALA A 560 -5.96 -36.59 -7.70
C ALA A 560 -5.47 -35.50 -8.67
N VAL A 561 -4.18 -35.51 -9.01
CA VAL A 561 -3.55 -34.52 -9.90
C VAL A 561 -3.96 -34.70 -11.36
N SER A 562 -4.22 -35.94 -11.81
CA SER A 562 -4.65 -36.23 -13.18
C SER A 562 -5.92 -35.48 -13.60
N ALA A 563 -6.80 -35.16 -12.64
CA ALA A 563 -8.02 -34.39 -12.87
C ALA A 563 -7.75 -32.97 -13.40
N PHE A 564 -6.55 -32.45 -13.17
CA PHE A 564 -6.09 -31.13 -13.59
C PHE A 564 -5.08 -31.20 -14.74
N SER A 565 -4.90 -32.37 -15.39
CA SER A 565 -3.98 -32.63 -16.52
C SER A 565 -2.60 -31.96 -16.42
N SER A 566 -2.08 -31.81 -15.20
CA SER A 566 -0.77 -31.24 -14.89
C SER A 566 0.13 -32.34 -14.32
N GLY A 567 1.45 -32.18 -14.44
CA GLY A 567 2.40 -33.04 -13.72
C GLY A 567 2.46 -32.72 -12.22
N ASP A 568 3.52 -33.17 -11.55
CA ASP A 568 3.75 -33.02 -10.10
C ASP A 568 4.09 -31.57 -9.64
N ASP A 569 4.00 -30.57 -10.53
CA ASP A 569 4.25 -29.16 -10.18
C ASP A 569 3.05 -28.53 -9.45
N ILE A 570 3.21 -28.33 -8.14
CA ILE A 570 2.21 -27.69 -7.27
C ILE A 570 1.86 -26.27 -7.74
N ALA A 571 2.81 -25.51 -8.26
CA ALA A 571 2.55 -24.14 -8.70
C ALA A 571 1.64 -24.11 -9.93
N GLU A 572 1.84 -25.04 -10.86
CA GLU A 572 0.95 -25.23 -12.01
C GLU A 572 -0.42 -25.75 -11.58
N LEU A 573 -0.47 -26.72 -10.66
CA LEU A 573 -1.72 -27.22 -10.08
C LEU A 573 -2.56 -26.09 -9.48
N GLU A 574 -1.95 -25.19 -8.70
CA GLU A 574 -2.64 -24.02 -8.14
C GLU A 574 -3.15 -23.06 -9.22
N ARG A 575 -2.36 -22.83 -10.28
CA ARG A 575 -2.80 -22.01 -11.43
C ARG A 575 -4.04 -22.62 -12.07
N ARG A 576 -4.03 -23.91 -12.35
CA ARG A 576 -5.18 -24.60 -12.96
C ARG A 576 -6.37 -24.66 -12.02
N ALA A 577 -6.17 -24.89 -10.73
CA ALA A 577 -7.24 -24.84 -9.73
C ALA A 577 -7.92 -23.46 -9.67
N ASP A 578 -7.17 -22.36 -9.77
CA ASP A 578 -7.74 -21.00 -9.84
C ASP A 578 -8.65 -20.81 -11.06
N LEU A 579 -8.17 -21.18 -12.25
CA LEU A 579 -8.82 -20.88 -13.52
C LEU A 579 -9.92 -21.89 -13.90
N GLU A 580 -9.70 -23.18 -13.63
CA GLU A 580 -10.53 -24.29 -14.11
C GLU A 580 -11.49 -24.84 -13.04
N THR A 581 -11.33 -24.46 -11.78
CA THR A 581 -12.22 -24.92 -10.68
C THR A 581 -12.76 -23.77 -9.85
N ARG A 582 -11.92 -22.90 -9.27
CA ARG A 582 -12.34 -21.81 -8.37
C ARG A 582 -13.13 -20.71 -9.09
N PHE A 583 -12.76 -20.37 -10.33
CA PHE A 583 -13.56 -19.43 -11.13
C PHE A 583 -14.92 -20.03 -11.57
N PRO A 584 -15.00 -21.27 -12.09
CA PRO A 584 -16.28 -21.93 -12.32
C PRO A 584 -17.15 -22.07 -11.06
N LEU A 585 -16.56 -22.35 -9.89
CA LEU A 585 -17.27 -22.36 -8.60
C LEU A 585 -17.94 -21.01 -8.33
N PHE A 586 -17.27 -19.90 -8.61
CA PHE A 586 -17.85 -18.56 -8.49
C PHE A 586 -19.04 -18.35 -9.43
N LEU A 587 -18.98 -18.81 -10.69
CA LEU A 587 -20.11 -18.74 -11.62
C LEU A 587 -21.30 -19.59 -11.14
N LEU A 588 -21.03 -20.80 -10.66
CA LEU A 588 -22.08 -21.66 -10.07
C LEU A 588 -22.73 -21.00 -8.85
N ALA A 589 -21.94 -20.40 -7.96
CA ALA A 589 -22.44 -19.66 -6.80
C ALA A 589 -23.26 -18.44 -7.23
N THR A 590 -22.84 -17.74 -8.29
CA THR A 590 -23.60 -16.61 -8.86
C THR A 590 -25.03 -17.02 -9.19
N HIS A 591 -25.21 -18.10 -9.95
CA HIS A 591 -26.53 -18.59 -10.32
C HIS A 591 -27.30 -19.23 -9.17
N TYR A 592 -26.58 -19.78 -8.19
CA TYR A 592 -27.20 -20.27 -6.96
C TYR A 592 -27.86 -19.12 -6.20
N TRP A 593 -27.16 -18.00 -6.05
CA TRP A 593 -27.68 -16.83 -5.35
C TRP A 593 -28.76 -16.09 -6.13
N GLU A 594 -28.67 -16.03 -7.46
CA GLU A 594 -29.78 -15.55 -8.31
C GLU A 594 -31.05 -16.38 -8.10
N GLY A 595 -30.94 -17.70 -8.00
CA GLY A 595 -32.05 -18.60 -7.69
C GLY A 595 -32.58 -18.43 -6.27
N ARG A 596 -31.69 -18.34 -5.27
CA ARG A 596 -32.07 -18.06 -3.86
C ARG A 596 -32.79 -16.71 -3.72
N TRP A 597 -32.37 -15.70 -4.49
CA TRP A 597 -33.04 -14.41 -4.53
C TRP A 597 -34.46 -14.52 -5.08
N LEU A 598 -34.66 -15.26 -6.18
CA LEU A 598 -36.00 -15.53 -6.72
C LEU A 598 -36.90 -16.26 -5.71
N LEU A 599 -36.37 -17.28 -5.02
CA LEU A 599 -37.12 -17.98 -3.96
C LEU A 599 -37.50 -17.05 -2.82
N ALA A 600 -36.60 -16.15 -2.40
CA ALA A 600 -36.87 -15.17 -1.36
C ALA A 600 -37.91 -14.11 -1.80
N MET A 601 -37.90 -13.72 -3.08
CA MET A 601 -38.94 -12.87 -3.66
C MET A 601 -40.29 -13.59 -3.67
N GLU A 602 -40.36 -14.82 -4.17
CA GLU A 602 -41.61 -15.57 -4.29
C GLU A 602 -42.28 -15.87 -2.95
N ALA A 603 -41.48 -16.10 -1.90
CA ALA A 603 -41.99 -16.41 -0.57
C ALA A 603 -42.78 -15.25 0.07
N ASP A 604 -42.38 -13.99 -0.17
CA ASP A 604 -42.96 -12.85 0.56
C ASP A 604 -43.02 -11.53 -0.25
N LEU A 605 -43.20 -11.60 -1.57
CA LEU A 605 -43.16 -10.42 -2.44
C LEU A 605 -44.12 -9.32 -2.00
N ALA A 606 -45.33 -9.69 -1.58
CA ALA A 606 -46.35 -8.75 -1.15
C ALA A 606 -45.90 -7.96 0.10
N ALA A 607 -45.35 -8.63 1.13
CA ALA A 607 -44.89 -7.92 2.31
C ALA A 607 -43.59 -7.15 2.05
N ILE A 608 -42.70 -7.63 1.17
CA ILE A 608 -41.49 -6.90 0.75
C ILE A 608 -41.89 -5.56 0.12
N VAL A 609 -42.83 -5.57 -0.82
CA VAL A 609 -43.34 -4.34 -1.46
C VAL A 609 -44.05 -3.44 -0.44
N ALA A 610 -44.88 -4.00 0.44
CA ALA A 610 -45.58 -3.25 1.48
C ALA A 610 -44.65 -2.71 2.60
N ALA A 611 -43.46 -3.28 2.76
CA ALA A 611 -42.45 -2.86 3.72
C ALA A 611 -41.45 -1.84 3.14
N LYS A 612 -41.68 -1.36 1.92
CA LYS A 612 -40.89 -0.29 1.30
C LYS A 612 -40.88 0.94 2.21
N GLY A 613 -39.68 1.40 2.60
CA GLY A 613 -39.49 2.53 3.53
C GLY A 613 -39.57 2.18 5.02
N LYS A 614 -39.93 0.94 5.41
CA LYS A 614 -39.82 0.50 6.81
C LYS A 614 -38.36 0.23 7.17
N ASN A 615 -37.95 0.68 8.36
CA ASN A 615 -36.58 0.61 8.85
C ASN A 615 -36.43 -0.20 10.16
N GLY A 616 -37.45 -1.00 10.54
CA GLY A 616 -37.34 -1.89 11.71
C GLY A 616 -36.37 -3.05 11.48
N LYS A 617 -35.77 -3.57 12.56
CA LYS A 617 -34.76 -4.64 12.51
C LYS A 617 -35.19 -5.87 11.69
N ALA A 618 -36.42 -6.33 11.92
CA ALA A 618 -37.01 -7.47 11.21
C ALA A 618 -37.21 -7.26 9.70
N THR A 619 -37.18 -6.01 9.23
CA THR A 619 -37.23 -5.67 7.81
C THR A 619 -35.84 -5.45 7.23
N VAL A 620 -34.96 -4.78 7.99
CA VAL A 620 -33.64 -4.37 7.50
C VAL A 620 -32.69 -5.56 7.31
N ILE A 621 -32.67 -6.53 8.23
CA ILE A 621 -31.77 -7.70 8.13
C ILE A 621 -32.09 -8.55 6.89
N PRO A 622 -33.35 -9.01 6.66
CA PRO A 622 -33.67 -9.76 5.44
C PRO A 622 -33.41 -8.94 4.17
N ARG A 623 -33.65 -7.62 4.19
CA ARG A 623 -33.33 -6.74 3.05
C ARG A 623 -31.83 -6.76 2.73
N TRP A 624 -30.97 -6.71 3.74
CA TRP A 624 -29.52 -6.85 3.54
C TRP A 624 -29.15 -8.19 2.93
N HIS A 625 -29.66 -9.30 3.46
CA HIS A 625 -29.36 -10.62 2.90
C HIS A 625 -29.79 -10.70 1.43
N ARG A 626 -30.99 -10.25 1.08
CA ARG A 626 -31.44 -10.24 -0.33
C ARG A 626 -30.55 -9.40 -1.23
N ARG A 627 -30.08 -8.23 -0.78
CA ARG A 627 -29.11 -7.42 -1.53
C ARG A 627 -27.82 -8.19 -1.79
N MET A 628 -27.30 -8.90 -0.79
CA MET A 628 -26.06 -9.68 -0.88
C MET A 628 -26.17 -10.93 -1.77
N MET A 629 -27.38 -11.37 -2.12
CA MET A 629 -27.59 -12.43 -3.13
C MET A 629 -27.32 -11.94 -4.56
N LEU A 630 -27.41 -10.64 -4.85
CA LEU A 630 -27.15 -10.11 -6.19
C LEU A 630 -25.82 -9.36 -6.25
N THR A 631 -25.50 -8.63 -5.19
CA THR A 631 -24.29 -7.82 -5.04
C THR A 631 -23.53 -8.26 -3.79
N PRO A 632 -22.65 -9.27 -3.88
CA PRO A 632 -21.96 -9.85 -2.72
C PRO A 632 -21.09 -8.88 -1.92
N CYS A 633 -20.82 -7.68 -2.43
CA CYS A 633 -20.10 -6.64 -1.70
C CYS A 633 -20.80 -5.28 -1.84
N ALA A 634 -20.95 -4.58 -0.72
CA ALA A 634 -21.34 -3.18 -0.73
C ALA A 634 -20.12 -2.28 -0.54
N VAL A 635 -20.04 -1.16 -1.26
CA VAL A 635 -18.91 -0.23 -1.18
C VAL A 635 -19.39 1.10 -0.62
N ALA A 636 -18.72 1.61 0.42
CA ALA A 636 -19.08 2.86 1.11
C ALA A 636 -17.84 3.68 1.44
N THR A 637 -18.03 4.93 1.84
CA THR A 637 -17.00 5.66 2.58
C THR A 637 -17.18 5.43 4.08
N PHE A 638 -16.12 5.58 4.88
CA PHE A 638 -16.25 5.53 6.35
C PHE A 638 -17.24 6.59 6.89
N ALA A 639 -17.37 7.69 6.17
CA ALA A 639 -18.37 8.73 6.40
C ALA A 639 -19.82 8.22 6.31
N SER A 640 -20.14 7.47 5.25
CA SER A 640 -21.52 7.05 4.98
C SER A 640 -21.88 5.74 5.67
N LEU A 641 -20.90 4.89 5.97
CA LEU A 641 -21.11 3.54 6.48
C LEU A 641 -21.95 3.49 7.77
N PRO A 642 -21.68 4.29 8.83
CA PRO A 642 -22.48 4.25 10.05
C PRO A 642 -23.97 4.44 9.80
N GLY A 643 -24.34 5.44 8.99
CA GLY A 643 -25.74 5.73 8.67
C GLY A 643 -26.45 4.61 7.87
N LYS A 644 -25.70 3.82 7.10
CA LYS A 644 -26.23 2.67 6.34
C LYS A 644 -26.42 1.42 7.19
N MET A 645 -25.76 1.35 8.35
CA MET A 645 -25.82 0.21 9.27
C MET A 645 -26.74 0.49 10.46
N THR A 646 -27.91 1.08 10.18
CA THR A 646 -28.90 1.45 11.19
C THR A 646 -30.25 0.78 11.01
N TYR A 647 -31.03 0.72 12.10
CA TYR A 647 -32.44 0.40 12.10
C TYR A 647 -33.18 1.24 13.12
N THR A 648 -34.50 1.40 12.96
CA THR A 648 -35.33 2.14 13.90
C THR A 648 -35.96 1.22 14.93
N ARG A 649 -35.86 1.56 16.22
CA ARG A 649 -36.53 0.90 17.33
C ARG A 649 -37.48 1.89 18.01
N ARG A 650 -38.62 1.41 18.48
CA ARG A 650 -39.55 2.21 19.29
C ARG A 650 -39.17 2.06 20.76
N ASP A 651 -38.87 3.17 21.42
CA ASP A 651 -38.50 3.22 22.84
C ASP A 651 -39.32 4.30 23.55
N GLY A 652 -40.05 3.92 24.60
CA GLY A 652 -40.92 4.84 25.36
C GLY A 652 -41.93 5.64 24.52
N GLY A 653 -42.33 5.15 23.35
CA GLY A 653 -43.22 5.85 22.42
C GLY A 653 -42.53 6.75 21.39
N LYS A 654 -41.21 6.99 21.51
CA LYS A 654 -40.38 7.71 20.52
C LYS A 654 -39.63 6.73 19.61
N TRP A 655 -39.27 7.19 18.42
CA TRP A 655 -38.42 6.42 17.50
C TRP A 655 -36.95 6.75 17.78
N ALA A 656 -36.14 5.73 18.01
CA ALA A 656 -34.69 5.84 18.18
C ALA A 656 -33.97 5.12 17.04
N THR A 657 -32.84 5.69 16.61
CA THR A 657 -31.91 5.05 15.68
C THR A 657 -30.99 4.12 16.45
N GLU A 658 -30.91 2.88 16.00
CA GLU A 658 -30.05 1.83 16.53
C GLU A 658 -29.07 1.37 15.46
N TYR A 659 -27.95 0.76 15.87
CA TYR A 659 -26.93 0.26 14.95
C TYR A 659 -26.93 -1.27 14.87
N LEU A 660 -26.56 -1.77 13.70
CA LEU A 660 -26.31 -3.19 13.44
C LEU A 660 -24.88 -3.55 13.87
N PHE A 661 -24.65 -3.60 15.18
CA PHE A 661 -23.37 -4.07 15.73
C PHE A 661 -23.11 -5.54 15.38
N ASP A 662 -21.85 -5.88 15.11
CA ASP A 662 -21.40 -7.25 14.80
C ASP A 662 -22.19 -7.93 13.65
N PHE A 663 -22.67 -7.13 12.68
CA PHE A 663 -23.55 -7.60 11.60
C PHE A 663 -22.79 -7.88 10.30
N ILE A 664 -21.83 -7.02 9.94
CA ILE A 664 -21.02 -7.19 8.73
C ILE A 664 -20.11 -8.41 8.94
N ASP A 665 -20.25 -9.44 8.11
CA ASP A 665 -19.43 -10.65 8.20
C ASP A 665 -17.96 -10.39 7.87
N LEU A 666 -17.69 -9.50 6.91
CA LEU A 666 -16.34 -9.03 6.60
C LEU A 666 -16.33 -7.54 6.25
N LEU A 667 -15.61 -6.74 7.05
CA LEU A 667 -15.26 -5.36 6.70
C LEU A 667 -13.92 -5.35 5.96
N ILE A 668 -13.94 -4.92 4.71
CA ILE A 668 -12.73 -4.69 3.91
C ILE A 668 -12.38 -3.21 4.02
N VAL A 669 -11.16 -2.91 4.45
CA VAL A 669 -10.64 -1.54 4.50
C VAL A 669 -9.55 -1.43 3.45
N ASP A 670 -9.79 -0.62 2.41
CA ASP A 670 -8.81 -0.41 1.34
C ASP A 670 -8.15 0.96 1.44
N GLU A 671 -6.90 1.03 0.95
CA GLU A 671 -6.00 2.17 1.16
C GLU A 671 -5.89 2.55 2.65
N ALA A 672 -5.86 1.54 3.53
CA ALA A 672 -5.90 1.70 4.99
C ALA A 672 -4.75 2.55 5.55
N GLY A 673 -3.63 2.64 4.80
CA GLY A 673 -2.50 3.50 5.14
C GLY A 673 -2.83 4.99 5.09
N GLN A 674 -3.94 5.38 4.44
CA GLN A 674 -4.42 6.75 4.27
C GLN A 674 -5.71 7.02 5.07
N VAL A 675 -6.10 6.10 5.95
CA VAL A 675 -7.31 6.22 6.76
C VAL A 675 -6.90 6.53 8.20
N LEU A 676 -7.39 7.64 8.75
CA LEU A 676 -7.15 8.01 10.15
C LEU A 676 -7.76 6.97 11.12
N PRO A 677 -7.07 6.65 12.23
CA PRO A 677 -7.57 5.75 13.28
C PRO A 677 -8.99 6.09 13.74
N GLU A 678 -9.24 7.36 14.05
CA GLU A 678 -10.51 7.86 14.57
C GLU A 678 -11.65 7.84 13.54
N VAL A 679 -11.33 7.86 12.24
CA VAL A 679 -12.33 7.77 11.16
C VAL A 679 -12.79 6.32 10.96
N ALA A 680 -11.86 5.34 11.03
CA ALA A 680 -12.19 3.93 10.87
C ALA A 680 -12.67 3.26 12.16
N GLY A 681 -12.17 3.70 13.32
CA GLY A 681 -12.26 3.03 14.61
C GLY A 681 -13.68 2.53 14.94
N ALA A 682 -14.65 3.43 14.96
CA ALA A 682 -16.04 3.09 15.28
C ALA A 682 -16.65 2.03 14.33
N SER A 683 -16.27 2.03 13.05
CA SER A 683 -16.83 1.11 12.05
C SER A 683 -16.42 -0.34 12.29
N PHE A 684 -15.30 -0.60 12.98
CA PHE A 684 -14.93 -1.97 13.39
C PHE A 684 -15.91 -2.59 14.40
N ALA A 685 -16.79 -1.81 15.04
CA ALA A 685 -17.86 -2.36 15.88
C ALA A 685 -19.05 -2.93 15.10
N LEU A 686 -19.17 -2.57 13.82
CA LEU A 686 -20.25 -3.02 12.95
C LEU A 686 -19.95 -4.38 12.32
N ALA A 687 -18.73 -4.89 12.48
CA ALA A 687 -18.23 -6.06 11.76
C ALA A 687 -17.66 -7.15 12.68
N LYS A 688 -17.80 -8.39 12.23
CA LYS A 688 -17.31 -9.59 12.92
C LYS A 688 -15.80 -9.74 12.74
N ARG A 689 -15.27 -9.47 11.55
CA ARG A 689 -13.85 -9.62 11.19
C ARG A 689 -13.47 -8.62 10.10
N ALA A 690 -12.18 -8.32 9.96
CA ALA A 690 -11.70 -7.36 8.97
C ALA A 690 -10.55 -7.87 8.10
N LEU A 691 -10.57 -7.47 6.83
CA LEU A 691 -9.45 -7.54 5.90
C LEU A 691 -8.98 -6.11 5.63
N VAL A 692 -7.83 -5.74 6.17
CA VAL A 692 -7.31 -4.37 6.09
C VAL A 692 -6.12 -4.36 5.13
N ILE A 693 -6.28 -3.65 4.02
CA ILE A 693 -5.35 -3.62 2.90
C ILE A 693 -4.82 -2.19 2.77
N GLY A 694 -3.51 -2.05 2.76
CA GLY A 694 -2.88 -0.74 2.67
C GLY A 694 -1.37 -0.86 2.55
N ASP A 695 -0.69 0.27 2.73
CA ASP A 695 0.76 0.32 2.69
C ASP A 695 1.23 1.52 3.52
N THR A 696 1.95 1.25 4.60
CA THR A 696 2.52 2.27 5.49
C THR A 696 3.72 2.99 4.87
N GLN A 697 4.28 2.46 3.77
CA GLN A 697 5.38 3.07 3.03
C GLN A 697 4.87 4.00 1.91
N GLN A 698 3.55 4.17 1.76
CA GLN A 698 2.94 5.17 0.90
C GLN A 698 2.53 6.42 1.71
N ILE A 699 1.74 7.32 1.11
CA ILE A 699 1.31 8.57 1.75
C ILE A 699 0.48 8.29 3.00
N GLU A 700 0.87 8.91 4.11
CA GLU A 700 0.20 8.86 5.41
C GLU A 700 -1.11 9.66 5.40
N PRO A 701 -2.07 9.39 6.30
CA PRO A 701 -3.29 10.18 6.37
C PRO A 701 -2.97 11.61 6.84
N ILE A 702 -3.69 12.59 6.28
CA ILE A 702 -3.58 13.98 6.72
C ILE A 702 -4.58 14.17 7.87
N SER A 703 -4.08 14.35 9.09
CA SER A 703 -4.91 14.74 10.22
C SER A 703 -5.25 16.23 10.16
N SER A 704 -6.49 16.57 10.47
CA SER A 704 -6.90 17.96 10.71
C SER A 704 -6.64 18.42 12.14
N VAL A 705 -6.14 17.54 13.01
CA VAL A 705 -5.79 17.83 14.40
C VAL A 705 -4.31 18.21 14.48
N PRO A 706 -3.95 19.41 14.95
CA PRO A 706 -2.56 19.78 15.17
C PRO A 706 -1.91 18.91 16.25
N ARG A 707 -0.62 18.59 16.12
CA ARG A 707 0.14 17.77 17.09
C ARG A 707 0.00 18.22 18.55
N PRO A 708 0.03 19.53 18.89
CA PRO A 708 -0.21 19.97 20.27
C PRO A 708 -1.60 19.58 20.81
N VAL A 709 -2.64 19.66 19.97
CA VAL A 709 -4.01 19.26 20.33
C VAL A 709 -4.09 17.75 20.51
N ASP A 710 -3.45 16.99 19.62
CA ASP A 710 -3.42 15.53 19.68
C ASP A 710 -2.82 15.02 21.00
N VAL A 711 -1.65 15.57 21.38
CA VAL A 711 -1.00 15.28 22.67
C VAL A 711 -1.89 15.69 23.85
N GLY A 712 -2.57 16.84 23.76
CA GLY A 712 -3.53 17.28 24.77
C GLY A 712 -4.69 16.29 24.95
N ASN A 713 -5.23 15.77 23.85
CA ASN A 713 -6.33 14.81 23.85
C ASN A 713 -5.92 13.45 24.44
N LEU A 714 -4.70 12.98 24.14
CA LEU A 714 -4.12 11.77 24.75
C LEU A 714 -4.00 11.91 26.28
N ARG A 715 -3.52 13.07 26.77
CA ARG A 715 -3.43 13.34 28.21
C ARG A 715 -4.81 13.37 28.87
N ASN A 716 -5.77 14.08 28.27
CA ASN A 716 -7.13 14.19 28.79
C ASN A 716 -7.84 12.86 28.92
N CYS A 717 -7.58 11.93 28.01
CA CYS A 717 -8.17 10.60 28.05
C CYS A 717 -7.40 9.62 28.94
N GLY A 718 -6.35 10.07 29.63
CA GLY A 718 -5.52 9.23 30.50
C GLY A 718 -4.63 8.23 29.76
N LEU A 719 -4.37 8.46 28.47
CA LEU A 719 -3.52 7.59 27.64
C LEU A 719 -2.04 7.97 27.72
N LEU A 720 -1.72 9.19 28.17
CA LEU A 720 -0.35 9.69 28.24
C LEU A 720 0.00 10.21 29.65
N GLY A 721 0.97 9.55 30.31
CA GLY A 721 1.49 9.93 31.64
C GLY A 721 2.76 10.80 31.60
N GLY A 722 3.64 10.59 30.61
CA GLY A 722 4.86 11.38 30.38
C GLY A 722 5.28 11.44 28.90
N GLU A 723 6.34 12.18 28.54
CA GLU A 723 6.77 12.33 27.14
C GLU A 723 7.36 11.06 26.52
N THR A 724 8.00 10.20 27.32
CA THR A 724 8.56 8.91 26.88
C THR A 724 7.50 7.91 26.40
N ASP A 725 6.22 8.13 26.71
CA ASP A 725 5.12 7.26 26.32
C ASP A 725 4.58 7.59 24.91
N ILE A 726 4.90 8.76 24.34
CA ILE A 726 4.37 9.22 23.04
C ILE A 726 4.83 8.32 21.90
N ASP A 727 6.10 7.89 21.90
CA ASP A 727 6.65 7.06 20.84
C ASP A 727 6.01 5.67 20.82
N ALA A 728 5.74 5.10 22.01
CA ALA A 728 5.05 3.81 22.14
C ALA A 728 3.60 3.88 21.63
N LEU A 729 2.88 4.95 21.95
CA LEU A 729 1.52 5.17 21.42
C LEU A 729 1.55 5.41 19.91
N SER A 730 2.53 6.16 19.40
CA SER A 730 2.71 6.39 17.97
C SER A 730 2.95 5.08 17.23
N ALA A 731 3.79 4.19 17.80
CA ALA A 731 4.05 2.85 17.25
C ALA A 731 2.80 1.95 17.26
N SER A 732 1.90 2.11 18.23
CA SER A 732 0.64 1.35 18.28
C SER A 732 -0.36 1.74 17.17
N GLY A 733 -0.14 2.86 16.49
CA GLY A 733 -0.99 3.35 15.40
C GLY A 733 -2.28 4.03 15.85
N ILE A 734 -2.50 4.24 17.16
CA ILE A 734 -3.74 4.85 17.66
C ILE A 734 -3.79 6.37 17.47
N CYS A 735 -2.63 7.04 17.39
CA CYS A 735 -2.55 8.51 17.38
C CYS A 735 -3.12 9.11 16.09
N SER A 736 -3.85 10.22 16.20
CA SER A 736 -4.42 10.93 15.05
C SER A 736 -3.33 11.46 14.10
N THR A 737 -2.21 11.96 14.65
CA THR A 737 -1.17 12.61 13.84
C THR A 737 -0.14 11.69 13.21
N THR A 738 0.02 10.46 13.69
CA THR A 738 1.06 9.51 13.22
C THR A 738 0.52 8.10 12.94
N GLY A 739 -0.74 7.84 13.29
CA GLY A 739 -1.39 6.54 13.15
C GLY A 739 -2.14 6.38 11.84
N SER A 740 -2.60 5.15 11.59
CA SER A 740 -3.50 4.84 10.48
C SER A 740 -4.27 3.55 10.77
N ALA A 741 -5.39 3.34 10.08
CA ALA A 741 -6.13 2.09 10.15
C ALA A 741 -5.25 0.88 9.76
N MET A 742 -4.26 1.08 8.87
CA MET A 742 -3.28 0.05 8.54
C MET A 742 -2.41 -0.31 9.75
N ARG A 743 -1.78 0.68 10.41
CA ARG A 743 -0.94 0.41 11.59
C ARG A 743 -1.71 -0.28 12.71
N LEU A 744 -2.95 0.16 12.97
CA LEU A 744 -3.86 -0.51 13.91
C LEU A 744 -4.06 -1.99 13.56
N ALA A 745 -4.33 -2.29 12.29
CA ALA A 745 -4.53 -3.64 11.83
C ALA A 745 -3.25 -4.49 11.90
N GLN A 746 -2.10 -3.92 11.56
CA GLN A 746 -0.80 -4.61 11.65
C GLN A 746 -0.51 -5.03 13.10
N GLU A 747 -0.72 -4.14 14.07
CA GLU A 747 -0.53 -4.45 15.48
C GLU A 747 -1.53 -5.48 16.02
N ALA A 748 -2.75 -5.46 15.49
CA ALA A 748 -3.81 -6.41 15.83
C ALA A 748 -3.74 -7.76 15.07
N CYS A 749 -2.94 -7.84 14.00
CA CYS A 749 -2.82 -9.01 13.14
C CYS A 749 -2.05 -10.13 13.83
N ARG A 750 -2.65 -11.32 13.86
CA ARG A 750 -2.05 -12.55 14.41
C ARG A 750 -0.87 -13.08 13.57
N VAL A 751 -0.87 -12.78 12.27
CA VAL A 751 -0.03 -13.44 11.27
C VAL A 751 1.06 -12.47 10.83
N SER A 752 2.33 -12.87 10.97
CA SER A 752 3.48 -12.04 10.62
C SER A 752 4.70 -12.87 10.19
N PRO A 753 4.65 -13.53 9.01
CA PRO A 753 5.72 -14.42 8.53
C PRO A 753 7.00 -13.69 8.08
N TYR A 754 6.98 -12.36 7.99
CA TYR A 754 8.11 -11.55 7.50
C TYR A 754 8.72 -10.69 8.61
N PRO A 755 9.69 -11.20 9.39
CA PRO A 755 10.22 -10.50 10.58
C PRO A 755 10.98 -9.20 10.26
N ASP A 756 11.50 -9.06 9.04
CA ASP A 756 12.20 -7.83 8.62
C ASP A 756 11.24 -6.73 8.18
N LEU A 757 9.94 -6.97 8.18
CA LEU A 757 8.92 -6.01 7.76
C LEU A 757 7.95 -5.74 8.91
N GLU A 758 7.07 -4.75 8.75
CA GLU A 758 5.99 -4.53 9.70
C GLU A 758 5.08 -5.76 9.80
N LYS A 759 4.34 -5.89 10.92
CA LYS A 759 3.46 -7.05 11.14
C LYS A 759 2.40 -7.17 10.04
N GLY A 760 2.05 -8.40 9.69
CA GLY A 760 1.01 -8.69 8.71
C GLY A 760 1.50 -9.56 7.56
N LEU A 761 0.63 -9.71 6.57
CA LEU A 761 0.92 -10.40 5.31
C LEU A 761 1.31 -9.38 4.24
N TYR A 762 2.08 -9.81 3.24
CA TYR A 762 2.58 -8.92 2.18
C TYR A 762 2.27 -9.49 0.81
N LEU A 763 2.01 -8.62 -0.16
CA LEU A 763 2.00 -8.98 -1.58
C LEU A 763 3.31 -8.52 -2.22
N PHE A 764 4.09 -9.44 -2.80
CA PHE A 764 5.42 -9.10 -3.34
C PHE A 764 5.46 -9.01 -4.86
N GLU A 765 4.53 -9.64 -5.57
CA GLU A 765 4.58 -9.78 -7.02
C GLU A 765 4.12 -8.51 -7.74
N HIS A 766 5.08 -7.67 -8.16
CA HIS A 766 4.83 -6.40 -8.82
C HIS A 766 4.74 -6.55 -10.34
N ARG A 767 3.62 -6.15 -10.95
CA ARG A 767 3.35 -6.32 -12.39
C ARG A 767 3.18 -5.01 -13.18
N ARG A 768 3.31 -3.86 -12.52
CA ARG A 768 3.02 -2.56 -13.15
C ARG A 768 4.24 -1.97 -13.85
N CYS A 769 5.30 -1.71 -13.10
CA CYS A 769 6.48 -0.98 -13.52
C CYS A 769 7.49 -1.94 -14.13
N TYR A 770 8.30 -1.45 -15.08
CA TYR A 770 9.52 -2.17 -15.47
C TYR A 770 10.49 -2.31 -14.28
N ASP A 771 11.37 -3.31 -14.36
CA ASP A 771 12.31 -3.67 -13.29
C ASP A 771 13.15 -2.46 -12.85
N GLU A 772 13.59 -1.63 -13.80
CA GLU A 772 14.41 -0.43 -13.58
C GLU A 772 13.71 0.61 -12.69
N ILE A 773 12.38 0.76 -12.83
CA ILE A 773 11.57 1.71 -12.06
C ILE A 773 11.31 1.16 -10.66
N ILE A 774 10.79 -0.06 -10.56
CA ILE A 774 10.35 -0.61 -9.26
C ILE A 774 11.53 -0.93 -8.35
N SER A 775 12.71 -1.24 -8.90
CA SER A 775 13.90 -1.57 -8.12
C SER A 775 14.29 -0.43 -7.17
N PHE A 776 14.09 0.83 -7.57
CA PHE A 776 14.28 1.98 -6.67
C PHE A 776 13.36 1.89 -5.44
N SER A 777 12.05 1.70 -5.67
CA SER A 777 11.07 1.60 -4.57
C SER A 777 11.34 0.38 -3.69
N ASN A 778 11.79 -0.73 -4.29
CA ASN A 778 12.17 -1.96 -3.60
C ASN A 778 13.36 -1.75 -2.66
N ALA A 779 14.37 -1.00 -3.10
CA ALA A 779 15.53 -0.64 -2.28
C ALA A 779 15.15 0.35 -1.17
N LEU A 780 14.34 1.36 -1.49
CA LEU A 780 13.97 2.43 -0.55
C LEU A 780 13.03 1.93 0.58
N CYS A 781 12.00 1.15 0.26
CA CYS A 781 10.89 0.87 1.17
C CYS A 781 10.72 -0.60 1.57
N TYR A 782 11.13 -1.55 0.71
CA TYR A 782 10.71 -2.94 0.83
C TYR A 782 11.85 -3.94 1.03
N LYS A 783 13.07 -3.43 1.33
CA LYS A 783 14.26 -4.23 1.68
C LYS A 783 14.57 -5.32 0.65
N GLY A 784 14.35 -5.03 -0.64
CA GLY A 784 14.60 -5.97 -1.73
C GLY A 784 13.59 -7.13 -1.86
N LYS A 785 12.51 -7.16 -1.07
CA LYS A 785 11.56 -8.29 -1.06
C LYS A 785 10.52 -8.24 -2.19
N LEU A 786 10.27 -7.09 -2.83
CA LEU A 786 9.39 -7.05 -4.01
C LEU A 786 9.98 -7.85 -5.16
N ARG A 787 9.12 -8.56 -5.89
CA ARG A 787 9.45 -9.38 -7.07
C ARG A 787 8.91 -8.69 -8.34
N PRO A 788 9.76 -8.03 -9.14
CA PRO A 788 9.36 -7.51 -10.44
C PRO A 788 9.00 -8.66 -11.38
N LEU A 789 7.78 -8.64 -11.93
CA LEU A 789 7.26 -9.66 -12.85
C LEU A 789 6.92 -9.09 -14.23
N ARG A 790 7.07 -7.78 -14.44
CA ARG A 790 6.89 -7.17 -15.76
C ARG A 790 8.10 -7.41 -16.66
N GLY A 791 9.30 -7.45 -16.09
CA GLY A 791 10.57 -7.56 -16.81
C GLY A 791 11.23 -6.21 -17.07
N LYS A 792 12.41 -6.25 -17.69
CA LYS A 792 13.18 -5.07 -18.08
C LYS A 792 12.52 -4.29 -19.22
N ALA A 793 12.84 -3.01 -19.28
CA ALA A 793 12.41 -2.16 -20.38
C ALA A 793 12.97 -2.66 -21.74
N PRO A 794 12.18 -2.67 -22.82
CA PRO A 794 12.69 -2.98 -24.16
C PRO A 794 13.79 -1.99 -24.58
N ALA A 795 14.84 -2.48 -25.25
CA ALA A 795 15.97 -1.66 -25.66
C ALA A 795 15.60 -0.58 -26.70
N ASP A 796 14.54 -0.80 -27.47
CA ASP A 796 14.00 0.09 -28.51
C ASP A 796 12.83 0.96 -28.00
N ALA A 797 12.67 1.08 -26.67
CA ALA A 797 11.56 1.81 -26.06
C ALA A 797 11.57 3.32 -26.35
N GLY A 798 12.62 3.90 -26.93
CA GLY A 798 12.70 5.33 -27.31
C GLY A 798 12.81 6.33 -26.15
N LEU A 799 12.47 5.93 -24.93
CA LEU A 799 12.72 6.64 -23.67
C LEU A 799 13.23 5.64 -22.63
N PRO A 800 14.12 6.06 -21.72
CA PRO A 800 14.57 5.20 -20.63
C PRO A 800 13.45 5.01 -19.61
N ALA A 801 13.38 3.81 -19.03
CA ALA A 801 12.38 3.51 -18.00
C ALA A 801 12.56 4.38 -16.75
N LEU A 802 13.80 4.67 -16.37
CA LEU A 802 14.13 5.71 -15.40
C LEU A 802 15.07 6.70 -16.08
N GLY A 803 14.64 7.96 -16.21
CA GLY A 803 15.40 8.98 -16.92
C GLY A 803 15.47 10.31 -16.19
N TYR A 804 16.38 11.17 -16.62
CA TYR A 804 16.49 12.53 -16.08
C TYR A 804 16.84 13.56 -17.13
N LEU A 805 16.38 14.79 -16.92
CA LEU A 805 16.83 15.98 -17.64
C LEU A 805 17.39 16.98 -16.63
N HIS A 806 18.67 17.35 -16.80
CA HIS A 806 19.32 18.36 -15.98
C HIS A 806 18.83 19.76 -16.36
N ILE A 807 18.32 20.50 -15.36
CA ILE A 807 17.81 21.86 -15.53
C ILE A 807 18.42 22.74 -14.44
N ASP A 808 19.29 23.68 -14.84
CA ASP A 808 19.95 24.62 -13.94
C ASP A 808 19.09 25.88 -13.68
N GLY A 809 17.88 25.62 -13.18
CA GLY A 809 16.89 26.65 -12.84
C GLY A 809 17.00 27.15 -11.40
N ARG A 810 16.41 28.31 -11.12
CA ARG A 810 16.37 28.88 -9.78
C ARG A 810 15.07 28.52 -9.04
N ALA A 811 15.21 27.90 -7.88
CA ALA A 811 14.09 27.71 -6.95
C ALA A 811 13.75 29.03 -6.24
N VAL A 812 12.50 29.44 -6.31
CA VAL A 812 11.97 30.65 -5.66
C VAL A 812 10.93 30.25 -4.62
N THR A 813 11.02 30.86 -3.43
CA THR A 813 10.07 30.61 -2.33
C THR A 813 8.97 31.67 -2.32
N SER A 814 7.72 31.23 -2.15
CA SER A 814 6.55 32.10 -2.02
C SER A 814 5.64 31.55 -0.90
N GLY A 815 5.66 32.21 0.26
CA GLY A 815 5.05 31.67 1.48
C GLY A 815 5.72 30.35 1.90
N SER A 816 4.92 29.32 2.15
CA SER A 816 5.39 27.96 2.48
C SER A 816 5.64 27.06 1.26
N SER A 817 5.42 27.55 0.03
CA SER A 817 5.58 26.78 -1.21
C SER A 817 6.76 27.27 -2.04
N ARG A 818 7.23 26.43 -2.97
CA ARG A 818 8.33 26.76 -3.89
C ARG A 818 7.94 26.52 -5.35
N ALA A 819 8.67 27.16 -6.27
CA ALA A 819 8.59 26.91 -7.69
C ALA A 819 9.92 27.16 -8.40
N ASN A 820 10.10 26.49 -9.54
CA ASN A 820 11.20 26.66 -10.47
C ASN A 820 10.58 26.85 -11.87
N LEU A 821 10.58 28.10 -12.34
CA LEU A 821 9.93 28.47 -13.59
C LEU A 821 10.60 27.80 -14.80
N LEU A 822 11.93 27.66 -14.77
CA LEU A 822 12.67 27.04 -15.86
C LEU A 822 12.35 25.54 -15.97
N GLU A 823 12.19 24.84 -14.84
CA GLU A 823 11.69 23.46 -14.85
C GLU A 823 10.31 23.39 -15.51
N ALA A 824 9.37 24.26 -15.10
CA ALA A 824 8.01 24.27 -15.63
C ALA A 824 7.95 24.54 -17.14
N GLN A 825 8.71 25.53 -17.61
CA GLN A 825 8.81 25.90 -19.02
C GLN A 825 9.44 24.78 -19.85
N THR A 826 10.54 24.19 -19.36
CA THR A 826 11.24 23.08 -20.03
C THR A 826 10.36 21.83 -20.11
N ILE A 827 9.61 21.50 -19.05
CA ILE A 827 8.68 20.35 -19.06
C ILE A 827 7.60 20.56 -20.13
N ALA A 828 6.97 21.74 -20.17
CA ALA A 828 5.96 22.04 -21.18
C ALA A 828 6.55 22.00 -22.59
N ALA A 829 7.79 22.48 -22.77
CA ALA A 829 8.49 22.44 -24.04
C ALA A 829 8.78 21.03 -24.53
N TRP A 830 9.31 20.19 -23.64
CA TRP A 830 9.60 18.80 -23.93
C TRP A 830 8.33 18.04 -24.29
N LEU A 831 7.22 18.28 -23.59
CA LEU A 831 5.93 17.64 -23.87
C LEU A 831 5.37 18.00 -25.24
N ASP A 832 5.49 19.28 -25.64
CA ASP A 832 5.03 19.78 -26.93
C ASP A 832 5.82 19.14 -28.09
N GLU A 833 7.15 19.07 -27.97
CA GLU A 833 8.03 18.47 -28.98
C GLU A 833 7.86 16.93 -29.08
N ASN A 834 7.63 16.26 -27.94
CA ASN A 834 7.50 14.80 -27.89
C ASN A 834 6.06 14.30 -28.06
N ARG A 835 5.07 15.20 -28.22
CA ARG A 835 3.65 14.86 -28.31
C ARG A 835 3.37 13.81 -29.38
N ALA A 836 3.81 14.05 -30.60
CA ALA A 836 3.50 13.18 -31.74
C ALA A 836 4.05 11.75 -31.55
N GLY A 837 5.27 11.62 -31.01
CA GLY A 837 5.89 10.34 -30.74
C GLY A 837 5.18 9.55 -29.63
N LEU A 838 4.82 10.23 -28.54
CA LEU A 838 4.11 9.63 -27.42
C LEU A 838 2.69 9.19 -27.82
N GLU A 839 1.94 10.04 -28.52
CA GLU A 839 0.58 9.72 -28.97
C GLU A 839 0.57 8.57 -29.98
N ALA A 840 1.55 8.52 -30.90
CA ALA A 840 1.70 7.41 -31.84
C ALA A 840 2.02 6.09 -31.13
N ARG A 841 2.91 6.11 -30.13
CA ARG A 841 3.30 4.93 -29.36
C ARG A 841 2.14 4.34 -28.56
N TYR A 842 1.42 5.19 -27.83
CA TYR A 842 0.39 4.75 -26.89
C TYR A 842 -1.02 4.71 -27.46
N ARG A 843 -1.25 5.27 -28.66
CA ARG A 843 -2.55 5.37 -29.33
C ARG A 843 -3.61 6.06 -28.45
N ARG A 844 -3.20 7.09 -27.72
CA ARG A 844 -4.02 7.87 -26.78
C ARG A 844 -3.58 9.33 -26.82
N PRO A 845 -4.44 10.29 -26.40
CA PRO A 845 -4.04 11.68 -26.24
C PRO A 845 -2.94 11.83 -25.17
N LEU A 846 -2.04 12.79 -25.36
CA LEU A 846 -0.93 13.09 -24.44
C LEU A 846 -1.37 13.21 -22.97
N GLU A 847 -2.51 13.85 -22.73
CA GLU A 847 -3.08 14.14 -21.42
C GLU A 847 -3.49 12.87 -20.66
N GLN A 848 -3.69 11.75 -21.35
CA GLN A 848 -3.96 10.44 -20.74
C GLN A 848 -2.68 9.59 -20.56
N ILE A 849 -1.61 9.95 -21.27
CA ILE A 849 -0.31 9.26 -21.28
C ILE A 849 0.58 9.76 -20.13
N VAL A 850 0.61 11.08 -19.92
CA VAL A 850 1.56 11.73 -19.01
C VAL A 850 0.85 12.19 -17.73
N GLY A 851 1.50 11.97 -16.59
CA GLY A 851 1.20 12.65 -15.33
C GLY A 851 2.42 13.42 -14.83
N ILE A 852 2.20 14.61 -14.26
CA ILE A 852 3.28 15.45 -13.72
C ILE A 852 3.08 15.60 -12.22
N VAL A 853 4.13 15.28 -11.46
CA VAL A 853 4.14 15.32 -9.99
C VAL A 853 5.21 16.29 -9.52
N THR A 854 4.89 17.07 -8.49
CA THR A 854 5.85 17.95 -7.83
C THR A 854 5.53 18.10 -6.34
N PRO A 855 6.49 18.35 -5.43
CA PRO A 855 6.19 18.47 -4.00
C PRO A 855 5.35 19.71 -3.65
N PHE A 856 5.32 20.72 -4.53
CA PHE A 856 4.88 22.07 -4.19
C PHE A 856 3.66 22.54 -5.00
N GLY A 857 2.63 23.01 -4.30
CA GLY A 857 1.42 23.53 -4.93
C GLY A 857 1.65 24.76 -5.82
N ARG A 858 2.67 25.60 -5.52
CA ARG A 858 3.05 26.71 -6.41
C ARG A 858 3.62 26.19 -7.74
N GLN A 859 4.49 25.18 -7.70
CA GLN A 859 5.02 24.57 -8.92
C GLN A 859 3.92 23.93 -9.77
N VAL A 860 2.91 23.31 -9.15
CA VAL A 860 1.73 22.82 -9.89
C VAL A 860 1.11 23.93 -10.76
N ARG A 861 0.98 25.14 -10.23
CA ARG A 861 0.43 26.28 -10.98
C ARG A 861 1.34 26.69 -12.13
N GLU A 862 2.64 26.84 -11.88
CA GLU A 862 3.61 27.21 -12.93
C GLU A 862 3.65 26.19 -14.07
N ILE A 863 3.61 24.90 -13.77
CA ILE A 863 3.57 23.85 -14.79
C ILE A 863 2.26 23.90 -15.56
N ARG A 864 1.11 24.07 -14.89
CA ARG A 864 -0.19 24.20 -15.58
C ARG A 864 -0.20 25.39 -16.54
N ASP A 865 0.29 26.55 -16.10
CA ASP A 865 0.34 27.77 -16.90
C ASP A 865 1.30 27.62 -18.10
N ALA A 866 2.47 26.99 -17.90
CA ALA A 866 3.41 26.68 -18.97
C ALA A 866 2.82 25.69 -20.00
N CYS A 867 2.16 24.62 -19.54
CA CYS A 867 1.47 23.65 -20.40
C CYS A 867 0.32 24.31 -21.19
N ALA A 868 -0.51 25.12 -20.54
CA ALA A 868 -1.61 25.83 -21.19
C ALA A 868 -1.11 26.81 -22.27
N SER A 869 0.03 27.47 -22.03
CA SER A 869 0.68 28.36 -23.00
C SER A 869 1.11 27.63 -24.29
N ARG A 870 1.31 26.31 -24.21
CA ARG A 870 1.61 25.41 -25.33
C ARG A 870 0.41 24.59 -25.79
N ARG A 871 -0.82 25.01 -25.47
CA ARG A 871 -2.08 24.36 -25.86
C ARG A 871 -2.23 22.91 -25.37
N ILE A 872 -1.54 22.55 -24.29
CA ILE A 872 -1.74 21.28 -23.59
C ILE A 872 -2.93 21.46 -22.65
N SER A 873 -3.92 20.58 -22.73
CA SER A 873 -5.11 20.70 -21.89
C SER A 873 -4.79 20.30 -20.45
N VAL A 874 -5.11 21.16 -19.48
CA VAL A 874 -4.84 20.96 -18.05
C VAL A 874 -6.09 21.08 -17.16
N ASP A 875 -7.23 21.43 -17.76
CA ASP A 875 -8.50 21.63 -17.08
C ASP A 875 -9.52 20.54 -17.45
N GLY A 876 -10.44 20.27 -16.54
CA GLY A 876 -11.49 19.28 -16.74
C GLY A 876 -11.02 17.82 -16.61
N ARG A 877 -11.95 16.89 -16.85
CA ARG A 877 -11.72 15.45 -16.65
C ARG A 877 -10.75 14.83 -17.66
N GLU A 878 -10.61 15.43 -18.83
CA GLU A 878 -9.70 15.01 -19.89
C GLU A 878 -8.36 15.76 -19.87
N GLY A 879 -8.20 16.72 -18.97
CA GLY A 879 -6.95 17.46 -18.80
C GLY A 879 -5.83 16.58 -18.22
N MET A 880 -4.60 16.98 -18.52
CA MET A 880 -3.39 16.34 -17.99
C MET A 880 -3.38 16.41 -16.47
N THR A 881 -3.03 15.30 -15.83
CA THR A 881 -2.94 15.26 -14.37
C THR A 881 -1.64 15.91 -13.91
N ILE A 882 -1.75 17.12 -13.36
CA ILE A 882 -0.64 17.91 -12.82
C ILE A 882 -0.96 18.24 -11.37
N GLY A 883 -0.16 17.79 -10.43
CA GLY A 883 -0.46 17.98 -9.02
C GLY A 883 0.66 17.62 -8.06
N THR A 884 0.35 17.74 -6.77
CA THR A 884 1.23 17.19 -5.73
C THR A 884 1.15 15.67 -5.69
N VAL A 885 1.98 15.02 -4.88
CA VAL A 885 2.01 13.55 -4.80
C VAL A 885 0.62 12.93 -4.50
N HIS A 886 -0.23 13.66 -3.78
CA HIS A 886 -1.63 13.29 -3.49
C HIS A 886 -2.52 13.22 -4.75
N ALA A 887 -2.22 13.98 -5.80
CA ALA A 887 -3.06 14.06 -7.01
C ALA A 887 -3.00 12.81 -7.89
N LEU A 888 -1.90 12.05 -7.83
CA LEU A 888 -1.78 10.75 -8.50
C LEU A 888 -2.00 9.56 -7.54
N GLN A 889 -2.54 9.80 -6.35
CA GLN A 889 -2.83 8.74 -5.40
C GLN A 889 -3.95 7.84 -5.93
N GLY A 890 -3.62 6.56 -6.16
CA GLY A 890 -4.54 5.61 -6.79
C GLY A 890 -4.68 5.75 -8.31
N ALA A 891 -3.90 6.64 -8.95
CA ALA A 891 -3.82 6.78 -10.40
C ALA A 891 -2.45 6.31 -10.92
N GLU A 892 -2.39 5.90 -12.19
CA GLU A 892 -1.18 5.41 -12.85
C GLU A 892 -1.11 5.94 -14.28
N ARG A 893 0.10 6.22 -14.76
CA ARG A 893 0.33 6.78 -16.10
C ARG A 893 1.46 6.02 -16.81
N PRO A 894 1.36 5.80 -18.13
CA PRO A 894 2.49 5.30 -18.91
C PRO A 894 3.79 6.07 -18.64
N VAL A 895 3.71 7.41 -18.65
CA VAL A 895 4.84 8.30 -18.38
C VAL A 895 4.53 9.17 -17.16
N VAL A 896 5.44 9.22 -16.20
CA VAL A 896 5.38 10.16 -15.08
C VAL A 896 6.60 11.07 -15.12
N ILE A 897 6.36 12.38 -15.02
CA ILE A 897 7.40 13.40 -14.89
C ILE A 897 7.41 13.90 -13.45
N PHE A 898 8.57 13.90 -12.81
CA PHE A 898 8.78 14.47 -11.48
C PHE A 898 9.61 15.76 -11.57
N SER A 899 9.06 16.86 -11.05
CA SER A 899 9.75 18.14 -10.88
C SER A 899 10.08 18.36 -9.40
N PRO A 900 11.34 18.17 -8.97
CA PRO A 900 11.75 18.32 -7.58
C PRO A 900 11.83 19.78 -7.13
N VAL A 901 11.89 20.75 -8.06
CA VAL A 901 11.94 22.21 -7.81
C VAL A 901 13.24 22.73 -7.23
N TYR A 902 13.99 21.90 -6.50
CA TYR A 902 15.19 22.33 -5.79
C TYR A 902 16.33 22.74 -6.73
N SER A 903 17.17 23.62 -6.21
CA SER A 903 18.29 24.24 -6.92
C SER A 903 19.40 24.54 -5.91
N LYS A 904 20.51 25.11 -6.36
CA LYS A 904 21.66 25.51 -5.52
C LYS A 904 21.30 26.51 -4.39
N HIS A 905 20.08 27.05 -4.41
CA HIS A 905 19.53 27.98 -3.42
C HIS A 905 18.58 27.32 -2.39
N ALA A 906 18.27 26.02 -2.53
CA ALA A 906 17.40 25.27 -1.64
C ALA A 906 17.77 23.77 -1.64
N ASP A 907 18.21 23.25 -0.50
CA ASP A 907 18.92 21.96 -0.33
C ASP A 907 18.07 20.68 -0.44
N GLY A 908 16.75 20.80 -0.53
CA GLY A 908 15.88 19.68 -0.86
C GLY A 908 15.30 18.86 0.29
N GLY A 909 15.58 19.23 1.54
CA GLY A 909 15.31 18.36 2.71
C GLY A 909 13.85 17.89 2.91
N PHE A 910 12.85 18.62 2.39
CA PHE A 910 11.45 18.19 2.52
C PHE A 910 11.11 16.92 1.73
N VAL A 911 11.78 16.66 0.60
CA VAL A 911 11.57 15.40 -0.16
C VAL A 911 12.24 14.21 0.53
N ASP A 912 13.27 14.46 1.34
CA ASP A 912 13.98 13.43 2.11
C ASP A 912 13.36 13.12 3.47
N ALA A 913 12.39 13.93 3.93
CA ALA A 913 11.77 13.80 5.24
C ALA A 913 11.02 12.47 5.43
N SER A 914 10.53 11.86 4.34
CA SER A 914 9.89 10.55 4.35
C SER A 914 10.11 9.84 3.02
N PRO A 915 10.36 8.51 3.02
CA PRO A 915 10.50 7.74 1.79
C PRO A 915 9.21 7.71 0.95
N SER A 916 8.05 7.90 1.58
CA SER A 916 6.73 7.78 0.95
C SER A 916 6.56 8.69 -0.27
N MET A 917 7.15 9.89 -0.25
CA MET A 917 6.98 10.87 -1.32
C MET A 917 7.58 10.36 -2.65
N LEU A 918 8.83 9.90 -2.61
CA LEU A 918 9.51 9.38 -3.80
C LEU A 918 9.03 7.98 -4.17
N ASN A 919 8.76 7.11 -3.18
CA ASN A 919 8.18 5.78 -3.43
C ASN A 919 6.87 5.90 -4.23
N VAL A 920 5.97 6.78 -3.80
CA VAL A 920 4.69 7.00 -4.50
C VAL A 920 4.93 7.62 -5.87
N THR A 921 5.76 8.66 -5.96
CA THR A 921 6.03 9.36 -7.23
C THR A 921 6.56 8.40 -8.30
N VAL A 922 7.59 7.62 -7.98
CA VAL A 922 8.24 6.71 -8.94
C VAL A 922 7.33 5.54 -9.30
N SER A 923 6.63 4.93 -8.33
CA SER A 923 5.75 3.77 -8.56
C SER A 923 4.42 4.08 -9.27
N ARG A 924 4.13 5.35 -9.58
CA ARG A 924 2.98 5.74 -10.44
C ARG A 924 3.27 5.56 -11.93
N ALA A 925 4.54 5.52 -12.33
CA ALA A 925 4.93 5.25 -13.70
C ALA A 925 4.68 3.78 -14.05
N LYS A 926 4.18 3.52 -15.25
CA LYS A 926 4.20 2.17 -15.82
C LYS A 926 5.50 1.95 -16.59
N ASP A 927 5.80 2.85 -17.51
CA ASP A 927 6.83 2.62 -18.52
C ASP A 927 8.03 3.53 -18.33
N ASN A 928 7.80 4.81 -18.01
CA ASN A 928 8.87 5.79 -17.88
C ASN A 928 8.62 6.70 -16.67
N CYS A 929 9.61 6.83 -15.79
CA CYS A 929 9.67 7.82 -14.73
C CYS A 929 10.82 8.78 -15.04
N LEU A 930 10.50 10.04 -15.34
CA LEU A 930 11.46 11.04 -15.79
C LEU A 930 11.60 12.16 -14.76
N VAL A 931 12.82 12.47 -14.33
CA VAL A 931 13.09 13.53 -13.34
C VAL A 931 13.64 14.78 -14.04
N PHE A 932 12.92 15.89 -13.94
CA PHE A 932 13.29 17.17 -14.57
C PHE A 932 13.70 18.15 -13.48
N GLY A 933 14.99 18.41 -13.30
CA GLY A 933 15.47 19.29 -12.24
C GLY A 933 17.00 19.40 -12.16
N ASP A 934 17.50 20.05 -11.11
CA ASP A 934 18.95 20.22 -10.93
C ASP A 934 19.61 18.91 -10.43
N MET A 935 20.17 18.15 -11.36
CA MET A 935 20.88 16.90 -11.06
C MET A 935 22.09 17.07 -10.14
N ASP A 936 22.71 18.26 -10.05
CA ASP A 936 23.81 18.50 -9.12
C ASP A 936 23.31 18.57 -7.68
N VAL A 937 22.09 19.08 -7.46
CA VAL A 937 21.42 19.11 -6.15
C VAL A 937 20.94 17.72 -5.73
N MET A 938 20.50 16.92 -6.71
CA MET A 938 20.16 15.51 -6.50
C MET A 938 21.41 14.71 -6.11
N ALA A 939 22.52 14.88 -6.84
CA ALA A 939 23.79 14.22 -6.57
C ALA A 939 24.44 14.60 -5.23
N ALA A 940 24.20 15.83 -4.75
CA ALA A 940 24.70 16.32 -3.47
C ALA A 940 23.82 15.95 -2.26
N ALA A 941 22.78 15.14 -2.45
CA ALA A 941 21.93 14.68 -1.36
C ALA A 941 22.71 13.83 -0.34
N GLN A 942 22.28 13.87 0.93
CA GLN A 942 22.92 13.10 2.00
C GLN A 942 22.85 11.59 1.70
N THR A 943 23.97 10.87 1.83
CA THR A 943 24.03 9.43 1.59
C THR A 943 22.97 8.68 2.40
N GLY A 944 22.23 7.79 1.75
CA GLY A 944 21.12 7.02 2.36
C GLY A 944 19.79 7.77 2.42
N SER A 945 19.75 9.07 2.08
CA SER A 945 18.47 9.78 1.91
C SER A 945 17.68 9.26 0.69
N PRO A 946 16.35 9.42 0.67
CA PRO A 946 15.53 9.06 -0.48
C PRO A 946 16.04 9.61 -1.82
N ARG A 947 16.46 10.88 -1.87
CA ARG A 947 17.04 11.46 -3.10
C ARG A 947 18.38 10.84 -3.47
N SER A 948 19.27 10.58 -2.51
CA SER A 948 20.56 9.94 -2.79
C SER A 948 20.36 8.57 -3.43
N ILE A 949 19.42 7.77 -2.90
CA ILE A 949 19.10 6.46 -3.48
C ILE A 949 18.53 6.64 -4.88
N LEU A 950 17.59 7.59 -5.09
CA LEU A 950 17.05 7.84 -6.43
C LEU A 950 18.15 8.24 -7.43
N SER A 951 19.10 9.08 -7.01
CA SER A 951 20.26 9.48 -7.80
C SER A 951 21.15 8.32 -8.19
N GLU A 952 21.36 7.33 -7.33
CA GLU A 952 22.11 6.12 -7.68
C GLU A 952 21.46 5.36 -8.84
N PHE A 953 20.12 5.24 -8.83
CA PHE A 953 19.39 4.60 -9.93
C PHE A 953 19.36 5.46 -11.19
N LEU A 954 19.15 6.78 -11.06
CA LEU A 954 19.15 7.69 -12.20
C LEU A 954 20.50 7.71 -12.92
N PHE A 955 21.61 7.73 -12.17
CA PHE A 955 22.96 7.85 -12.71
C PHE A 955 23.65 6.50 -12.95
N ALA A 956 22.93 5.38 -12.81
CA ALA A 956 23.46 4.04 -13.04
C ALA A 956 23.86 3.78 -14.51
N SER A 957 23.31 4.56 -15.45
CA SER A 957 23.65 4.48 -16.87
C SER A 957 23.57 5.85 -17.53
N GLU A 958 24.50 6.15 -18.44
CA GLU A 958 24.48 7.39 -19.24
C GLU A 958 23.24 7.49 -20.15
N THR A 959 22.66 6.34 -20.55
CA THR A 959 21.44 6.31 -21.40
C THR A 959 20.18 6.77 -20.67
N ASN A 960 20.24 6.95 -19.35
CA ASN A 960 19.15 7.54 -18.57
C ASN A 960 19.08 9.07 -18.76
N ALA A 961 20.15 9.71 -19.23
CA ALA A 961 20.16 11.15 -19.50
C ALA A 961 19.31 11.46 -20.74
N LEU A 962 18.36 12.38 -20.60
CA LEU A 962 17.59 12.93 -21.71
C LEU A 962 18.36 14.10 -22.33
N GLU A 963 18.37 14.15 -23.65
CA GLU A 963 18.87 15.29 -24.41
C GLU A 963 17.71 16.20 -24.81
N PHE A 964 17.76 17.46 -24.41
CA PHE A 964 16.78 18.47 -24.78
C PHE A 964 17.40 19.86 -24.76
N ALA A 965 16.98 20.73 -25.68
CA ALA A 965 17.48 22.10 -25.74
C ALA A 965 17.02 22.88 -24.51
N ALA A 966 17.96 23.55 -23.84
CA ALA A 966 17.62 24.37 -22.68
C ALA A 966 16.71 25.55 -23.08
N GLU A 967 15.77 25.90 -22.22
CA GLU A 967 15.04 27.17 -22.28
C GLU A 967 15.87 28.28 -21.58
N PRO A 968 15.73 29.56 -21.96
CA PRO A 968 16.51 30.64 -21.34
C PRO A 968 16.03 30.97 -19.92
N ARG A 969 16.98 31.25 -19.02
CA ARG A 969 16.77 31.79 -17.67
C ARG A 969 16.25 33.23 -17.74
N THR A 970 14.93 33.37 -17.82
CA THR A 970 14.28 34.69 -17.90
C THR A 970 14.48 35.54 -16.64
N ASP A 971 14.73 34.92 -15.49
CA ASP A 971 15.06 35.58 -14.22
C ASP A 971 16.42 36.32 -14.25
N LEU A 972 17.33 35.89 -15.13
CA LEU A 972 18.64 36.53 -15.31
C LEU A 972 18.62 37.68 -16.33
N LYS A 973 17.47 37.95 -16.95
CA LYS A 973 17.31 39.07 -17.88
C LYS A 973 16.96 40.35 -17.12
N GLN A 974 17.76 41.40 -17.30
CA GLN A 974 17.48 42.72 -16.75
C GLN A 974 17.38 43.79 -17.84
N GLY A 975 16.34 44.63 -17.79
CA GLY A 975 16.14 45.76 -18.72
C GLY A 975 15.99 45.33 -20.19
N SER A 976 16.60 46.11 -21.09
CA SER A 976 16.66 45.82 -22.54
C SER A 976 17.83 44.91 -22.95
N GLY A 977 18.53 44.30 -21.98
CA GLY A 977 19.66 43.40 -22.24
C GLY A 977 19.25 42.21 -23.12
N GLN A 978 19.99 41.97 -24.20
CA GLN A 978 19.78 40.83 -25.09
C GLN A 978 20.42 39.58 -24.49
N ILE A 979 19.64 38.49 -24.41
CA ILE A 979 20.18 37.15 -24.12
C ILE A 979 20.79 36.63 -25.43
N GLN A 980 22.07 36.32 -25.42
CA GLN A 980 22.74 35.74 -26.60
C GLN A 980 22.59 34.21 -26.55
N MET A 981 21.98 33.61 -27.56
CA MET A 981 21.91 32.16 -27.74
C MET A 981 23.13 31.70 -28.54
N LEU A 982 23.89 30.76 -28.00
CA LEU A 982 24.94 30.01 -28.69
C LEU A 982 24.34 28.69 -29.19
N ARG A 983 24.68 28.32 -30.42
CA ARG A 983 24.29 27.04 -31.04
C ARG A 983 25.56 26.39 -31.57
N ASP A 984 25.61 25.06 -31.51
CA ASP A 984 26.67 24.21 -32.08
C ASP A 984 28.10 24.46 -31.57
N ALA A 985 29.03 23.56 -31.89
CA ALA A 985 30.40 23.68 -31.40
C ALA A 985 31.11 24.95 -31.88
N VAL A 986 30.82 25.45 -33.09
CA VAL A 986 31.50 26.62 -33.66
C VAL A 986 31.15 27.89 -32.87
N GLY A 987 29.86 28.07 -32.55
CA GLY A 987 29.42 29.22 -31.75
C GLY A 987 29.98 29.21 -30.33
N HIS A 988 30.08 28.03 -29.71
CA HIS A 988 30.60 27.88 -28.35
C HIS A 988 32.13 28.02 -28.28
N ASP A 989 32.86 27.40 -29.22
CA ASP A 989 34.32 27.49 -29.30
C ASP A 989 34.76 28.94 -29.51
N ALA A 990 34.12 29.67 -30.44
CA ALA A 990 34.40 31.09 -30.69
C ALA A 990 34.15 31.94 -29.44
N PHE A 991 33.03 31.75 -28.76
CA PHE A 991 32.70 32.47 -27.54
C PHE A 991 33.74 32.25 -26.43
N LEU A 992 34.13 31.00 -26.17
CA LEU A 992 35.07 30.70 -25.09
C LEU A 992 36.48 31.23 -25.40
N LEU A 993 36.95 31.10 -26.65
CA LEU A 993 38.24 31.64 -27.10
C LEU A 993 38.29 33.17 -27.00
N ASP A 994 37.23 33.86 -27.43
CA ASP A 994 37.12 35.31 -27.33
C ASP A 994 37.13 35.75 -25.86
N ALA A 995 36.38 35.05 -25.01
CA ALA A 995 36.29 35.38 -23.60
C ALA A 995 37.61 35.15 -22.84
N LEU A 996 38.34 34.08 -23.18
CA LEU A 996 39.70 33.80 -22.68
C LEU A 996 40.76 34.73 -23.26
N SER A 997 40.49 35.40 -24.38
CA SER A 997 41.39 36.41 -24.96
C SER A 997 41.12 37.81 -24.40
N ALA A 998 39.94 38.04 -23.82
CA ALA A 998 39.53 39.28 -23.18
C ALA A 998 40.21 39.53 -21.81
N GLY A 999 39.88 40.65 -21.17
CA GLY A 999 40.52 41.13 -19.93
C GLY A 999 39.96 40.57 -18.61
N GLY A 1000 39.32 39.40 -18.62
CA GLY A 1000 38.75 38.79 -17.41
C GLY A 1000 39.82 38.38 -16.39
N ARG A 1001 39.51 38.42 -15.09
CA ARG A 1001 40.46 38.07 -14.01
C ARG A 1001 40.19 36.71 -13.40
N ARG A 1002 38.94 36.27 -13.35
CA ARG A 1002 38.54 34.96 -12.82
C ARG A 1002 37.65 34.23 -13.81
N TYR A 1003 38.02 33.00 -14.11
CA TYR A 1003 37.28 32.12 -15.00
C TYR A 1003 36.88 30.88 -14.22
N THR A 1004 35.59 30.56 -14.20
CA THR A 1004 35.07 29.29 -13.71
C THR A 1004 34.44 28.55 -14.87
N ILE A 1005 35.00 27.40 -15.22
CA ILE A 1005 34.54 26.54 -16.30
C ILE A 1005 34.10 25.21 -15.70
N VAL A 1006 32.85 24.84 -15.93
CA VAL A 1006 32.25 23.59 -15.47
C VAL A 1006 31.98 22.75 -16.71
N SER A 1007 32.72 21.66 -16.87
CA SER A 1007 32.62 20.75 -18.01
C SER A 1007 32.78 19.32 -17.49
N PRO A 1008 31.70 18.53 -17.39
CA PRO A 1008 31.76 17.20 -16.80
C PRO A 1008 32.76 16.28 -17.53
N TRP A 1009 32.77 16.33 -18.86
CA TRP A 1009 33.76 15.65 -19.68
C TRP A 1009 34.88 16.62 -20.08
N VAL A 1010 36.12 16.11 -20.10
CA VAL A 1010 37.33 16.82 -20.49
C VAL A 1010 38.20 15.94 -21.38
N ILE A 1011 38.61 16.45 -22.54
CA ILE A 1011 39.48 15.70 -23.48
C ILE A 1011 40.63 16.60 -23.91
N ALA A 1012 41.85 16.25 -23.53
CA ALA A 1012 43.05 17.06 -23.79
C ALA A 1012 43.26 17.35 -25.28
N GLY A 1013 43.17 16.32 -26.14
CA GLY A 1013 43.35 16.47 -27.58
C GLY A 1013 42.28 17.33 -28.26
N THR A 1014 41.07 17.34 -27.69
CA THR A 1014 39.98 18.25 -28.12
C THR A 1014 40.37 19.70 -27.85
N MET A 1015 40.81 20.00 -26.62
CA MET A 1015 41.18 21.37 -26.24
C MET A 1015 42.36 21.89 -27.05
N GLU A 1016 43.33 21.03 -27.36
CA GLU A 1016 44.46 21.36 -28.22
C GLU A 1016 44.02 21.71 -29.65
N ARG A 1017 43.15 20.88 -30.25
CA ARG A 1017 42.63 21.09 -31.60
C ARG A 1017 41.84 22.40 -31.75
N VAL A 1018 41.07 22.79 -30.73
CA VAL A 1018 40.31 24.06 -30.73
C VAL A 1018 41.20 25.27 -30.47
N GLY A 1019 42.39 25.08 -29.88
CA GLY A 1019 43.27 26.17 -29.46
C GLY A 1019 42.99 26.70 -28.05
N LEU A 1020 42.16 26.01 -27.25
CA LEU A 1020 41.84 26.40 -25.87
C LEU A 1020 43.09 26.38 -24.97
N ILE A 1021 44.05 25.49 -25.23
CA ILE A 1021 45.29 25.41 -24.45
C ILE A 1021 46.11 26.70 -24.57
N ALA A 1022 46.30 27.20 -25.79
CA ALA A 1022 47.00 28.46 -26.03
C ALA A 1022 46.23 29.66 -25.43
N ALA A 1023 44.90 29.62 -25.46
CA ALA A 1023 44.05 30.65 -24.86
C ALA A 1023 44.18 30.67 -23.32
N PHE A 1024 44.20 29.50 -22.66
CA PHE A 1024 44.44 29.38 -21.23
C PHE A 1024 45.81 29.94 -20.83
N GLU A 1025 46.89 29.54 -21.51
CA GLU A 1025 48.25 30.07 -21.27
C GLU A 1025 48.32 31.58 -21.49
N GLY A 1026 47.57 32.09 -22.47
CA GLY A 1026 47.42 33.53 -22.72
C GLY A 1026 46.78 34.25 -21.55
N ALA A 1027 45.65 33.75 -21.04
CA ALA A 1027 44.93 34.33 -19.90
C ALA A 1027 45.76 34.29 -18.60
N ILE A 1028 46.42 33.17 -18.32
CA ILE A 1028 47.26 33.00 -17.12
C ILE A 1028 48.46 33.94 -17.15
N ARG A 1029 49.10 34.15 -18.32
CA ARG A 1029 50.18 35.16 -18.47
C ARG A 1029 49.70 36.58 -18.20
N ARG A 1030 48.41 36.88 -18.38
CA ARG A 1030 47.80 38.17 -18.01
C ARG A 1030 47.41 38.26 -16.52
N GLY A 1031 47.65 37.20 -15.74
CA GLY A 1031 47.34 37.15 -14.30
C GLY A 1031 45.93 36.68 -13.99
N ALA A 1032 45.23 36.00 -14.91
CA ALA A 1032 43.91 35.44 -14.65
C ALA A 1032 43.99 34.14 -13.82
N GLU A 1033 43.02 33.95 -12.94
CA GLU A 1033 42.76 32.69 -12.24
C GLU A 1033 41.73 31.85 -13.02
N ILE A 1034 42.04 30.58 -13.28
CA ILE A 1034 41.15 29.68 -14.03
C ILE A 1034 40.89 28.43 -13.20
N ASP A 1035 39.63 28.23 -12.84
CA ASP A 1035 39.10 27.06 -12.15
C ASP A 1035 38.29 26.22 -13.13
N VAL A 1036 38.69 24.96 -13.32
CA VAL A 1036 37.96 23.98 -14.13
C VAL A 1036 37.40 22.89 -13.22
N PHE A 1037 36.10 22.66 -13.29
CA PHE A 1037 35.40 21.59 -12.59
C PHE A 1037 35.04 20.49 -13.59
N ALA A 1038 35.47 19.25 -13.31
CA ALA A 1038 35.24 18.10 -14.18
C ALA A 1038 34.92 16.83 -13.37
N ASP A 1039 34.23 15.88 -14.00
CA ASP A 1039 33.81 14.65 -13.34
C ASP A 1039 34.85 13.53 -13.48
N PRO A 1040 35.47 13.03 -12.40
CA PRO A 1040 36.43 11.93 -12.51
C PRO A 1040 35.84 10.65 -13.10
N LEU A 1041 34.56 10.34 -12.84
CA LEU A 1041 33.92 9.09 -13.24
C LEU A 1041 33.63 9.04 -14.74
N LEU A 1042 33.34 10.19 -15.34
CA LEU A 1042 33.03 10.30 -16.77
C LEU A 1042 34.28 10.33 -17.66
N ASN A 1043 35.47 10.45 -17.06
CA ASN A 1043 36.74 10.64 -17.77
C ASN A 1043 37.76 9.51 -17.50
N GLU A 1044 37.26 8.32 -17.15
CA GLU A 1044 38.06 7.10 -16.99
C GLU A 1044 38.51 6.47 -18.32
N GLY A 1045 37.93 6.94 -19.44
CA GLY A 1045 38.29 6.47 -20.78
C GLY A 1045 39.78 6.67 -21.11
N PRO A 1046 40.34 5.84 -22.01
CA PRO A 1046 41.77 5.88 -22.33
C PRO A 1046 42.17 7.17 -23.06
N ALA A 1047 43.32 7.71 -22.69
CA ALA A 1047 44.04 8.78 -23.37
C ALA A 1047 45.38 8.26 -23.94
N ALA A 1048 46.10 9.11 -24.68
CA ALA A 1048 47.40 8.76 -25.23
C ALA A 1048 48.40 8.36 -24.11
N GLY A 1049 49.15 7.28 -24.31
CA GLY A 1049 50.17 6.82 -23.35
C GLY A 1049 49.65 6.02 -22.15
N GLY A 1050 48.46 5.43 -22.24
CA GLY A 1050 47.92 4.49 -21.23
C GLY A 1050 47.34 5.14 -19.97
N GLN A 1051 47.15 6.46 -19.98
CA GLN A 1051 46.51 7.23 -18.90
C GLN A 1051 45.01 7.36 -19.16
N THR A 1052 44.25 7.72 -18.13
CA THR A 1052 42.85 8.17 -18.30
C THR A 1052 42.80 9.58 -18.87
N GLN A 1053 41.66 9.98 -19.46
CA GLN A 1053 41.45 11.37 -19.91
C GLN A 1053 41.61 12.36 -18.75
N MET A 1054 41.13 12.00 -17.56
CA MET A 1054 41.28 12.85 -16.37
C MET A 1054 42.75 13.07 -15.99
N GLU A 1055 43.57 12.02 -15.95
CA GLU A 1055 45.01 12.12 -15.65
C GLU A 1055 45.78 12.94 -16.68
N ALA A 1056 45.44 12.78 -17.97
CA ALA A 1056 46.06 13.54 -19.04
C ALA A 1056 45.76 15.04 -18.91
N VAL A 1057 44.51 15.40 -18.61
CA VAL A 1057 44.07 16.79 -18.40
C VAL A 1057 44.68 17.37 -17.12
N GLU A 1058 44.76 16.60 -16.04
CA GLU A 1058 45.39 17.04 -14.79
C GLU A 1058 46.86 17.43 -14.99
N LYS A 1059 47.63 16.60 -15.70
CA LYS A 1059 49.04 16.93 -16.04
C LYS A 1059 49.16 18.16 -16.92
N LEU A 1060 48.27 18.29 -17.90
CA LEU A 1060 48.24 19.44 -18.80
C LEU A 1060 47.93 20.73 -18.05
N PHE A 1061 46.88 20.74 -17.22
CA PHE A 1061 46.46 21.88 -16.43
C PHE A 1061 47.50 22.28 -15.38
N ALA A 1062 48.13 21.31 -14.72
CA ALA A 1062 49.24 21.57 -13.80
C ALA A 1062 50.43 22.27 -14.48
N LYS A 1063 50.72 21.93 -15.75
CA LYS A 1063 51.80 22.55 -16.53
C LYS A 1063 51.50 24.01 -16.90
N ILE A 1064 50.24 24.32 -17.23
CA ILE A 1064 49.85 25.65 -17.72
C ILE A 1064 49.30 26.57 -16.62
N GLY A 1065 49.04 26.06 -15.41
CA GLY A 1065 48.58 26.83 -14.25
C GLY A 1065 47.06 26.93 -14.09
N VAL A 1066 46.29 26.03 -14.71
CA VAL A 1066 44.83 25.92 -14.52
C VAL A 1066 44.53 25.05 -13.30
N ARG A 1067 43.62 25.48 -12.42
CA ARG A 1067 43.20 24.68 -11.24
C ARG A 1067 42.11 23.69 -11.65
N LEU A 1068 42.37 22.41 -11.46
CA LEU A 1068 41.41 21.33 -11.74
C LEU A 1068 40.75 20.87 -10.44
N HIS A 1069 39.42 20.88 -10.43
CA HIS A 1069 38.58 20.39 -9.34
C HIS A 1069 37.83 19.13 -9.81
N LYS A 1070 38.06 18.01 -9.13
CA LYS A 1070 37.44 16.71 -9.47
C LYS A 1070 36.16 16.53 -8.66
N LEU A 1071 35.00 16.68 -9.32
CA LEU A 1071 33.69 16.57 -8.69
C LEU A 1071 32.88 15.43 -9.32
N PRO A 1072 32.66 14.31 -8.61
CA PRO A 1072 31.86 13.21 -9.15
C PRO A 1072 30.39 13.59 -9.31
N LYS A 1073 29.73 12.99 -10.31
CA LYS A 1073 28.33 13.20 -10.68
C LYS A 1073 28.03 14.68 -11.02
N LEU A 1074 28.88 15.29 -11.84
CA LEU A 1074 28.76 16.69 -12.26
C LEU A 1074 27.91 16.76 -13.53
N HIS A 1075 26.85 17.57 -13.53
CA HIS A 1075 25.95 17.70 -14.70
C HIS A 1075 25.90 19.11 -15.29
N SER A 1076 26.15 20.15 -14.48
CA SER A 1076 26.21 21.55 -14.94
C SER A 1076 27.26 21.78 -16.03
N LYS A 1077 26.95 22.67 -16.97
CA LYS A 1077 27.83 23.10 -18.06
C LYS A 1077 27.83 24.62 -18.12
N ILE A 1078 28.82 25.21 -17.47
CA ILE A 1078 28.79 26.63 -17.11
C ILE A 1078 30.13 27.28 -17.45
N VAL A 1079 30.10 28.48 -17.98
CA VAL A 1079 31.25 29.39 -18.04
C VAL A 1079 30.86 30.67 -17.33
N ALA A 1080 31.53 30.98 -16.22
CA ALA A 1080 31.38 32.24 -15.49
C ALA A 1080 32.69 33.01 -15.54
N ILE A 1081 32.61 34.32 -15.79
CA ILE A 1081 33.76 35.21 -15.90
C ILE A 1081 33.52 36.39 -14.97
N ASP A 1082 34.48 36.62 -14.07
CA ASP A 1082 34.42 37.61 -13.01
C ASP A 1082 33.08 37.53 -12.23
N SER A 1083 32.30 38.61 -12.22
CA SER A 1083 31.01 38.68 -11.52
C SER A 1083 29.86 39.16 -12.41
N ASP A 1084 30.08 39.31 -13.71
CA ASP A 1084 29.14 39.97 -14.62
C ASP A 1084 28.94 39.27 -15.97
N LEU A 1085 29.52 38.09 -16.18
CA LEU A 1085 29.25 37.26 -17.36
C LEU A 1085 29.04 35.80 -16.94
N LEU A 1086 27.91 35.25 -17.38
CA LEU A 1086 27.50 33.88 -17.08
C LEU A 1086 26.93 33.23 -18.34
N CYS A 1087 27.46 32.07 -18.71
CA CYS A 1087 26.96 31.23 -19.78
C CYS A 1087 26.53 29.89 -19.22
N ILE A 1088 25.29 29.47 -19.49
CA ILE A 1088 24.70 28.21 -18.99
C ILE A 1088 24.01 27.51 -20.16
N GLY A 1089 24.19 26.20 -20.28
CA GLY A 1089 23.52 25.42 -21.32
C GLY A 1089 23.81 23.94 -21.29
N SER A 1090 23.73 23.30 -22.45
CA SER A 1090 23.96 21.88 -22.63
C SER A 1090 25.33 21.52 -23.22
N TYR A 1091 26.18 22.50 -23.55
CA TYR A 1091 27.45 22.30 -24.27
C TYR A 1091 28.60 21.82 -23.37
N ASN A 1092 29.25 20.71 -23.73
CA ASN A 1092 30.45 20.24 -23.03
C ASN A 1092 31.72 20.99 -23.48
N TRP A 1093 31.98 22.14 -22.82
CA TRP A 1093 33.01 23.13 -23.17
C TRP A 1093 34.40 22.58 -23.51
N LEU A 1094 34.83 21.50 -22.86
CA LEU A 1094 36.21 20.99 -22.96
C LEU A 1094 36.31 19.61 -23.62
N SER A 1095 35.22 19.08 -24.20
CA SER A 1095 35.19 17.73 -24.76
C SER A 1095 34.25 17.51 -25.95
N ALA A 1096 33.25 18.36 -26.19
CA ALA A 1096 32.16 18.14 -27.17
C ALA A 1096 32.67 17.70 -28.55
N ASP A 1097 32.09 16.67 -29.18
CA ASP A 1097 32.56 16.21 -30.50
C ASP A 1097 32.13 17.17 -31.64
N ARG A 1098 32.97 17.30 -32.67
CA ARG A 1098 32.78 18.25 -33.79
C ARG A 1098 32.17 17.56 -35.01
N GLN A 1099 32.05 16.24 -34.98
CA GLN A 1099 31.47 15.41 -36.04
C GLN A 1099 30.48 14.39 -35.42
N GLY A 1100 29.50 13.92 -36.20
CA GLY A 1100 28.50 12.93 -35.76
C GLY A 1100 27.14 13.51 -35.38
N GLN A 1101 26.23 12.65 -34.90
CA GLN A 1101 24.83 13.03 -34.62
C GLN A 1101 24.67 14.02 -33.47
N TYR A 1102 25.65 14.06 -32.55
CA TYR A 1102 25.62 14.91 -31.35
C TYR A 1102 26.16 16.33 -31.57
N ALA A 1103 26.74 16.63 -32.75
CA ALA A 1103 27.35 17.92 -33.04
C ALA A 1103 26.36 19.08 -33.30
N ARG A 1104 25.04 18.83 -33.33
CA ARG A 1104 24.04 19.76 -33.90
C ARG A 1104 22.89 20.19 -32.98
N HIS A 1105 22.89 19.81 -31.70
CA HIS A 1105 21.74 20.05 -30.81
C HIS A 1105 22.07 20.79 -29.50
N GLU A 1106 23.35 21.14 -29.24
CA GLU A 1106 23.74 21.84 -28.00
C GLU A 1106 23.44 23.35 -28.07
N THR A 1107 22.81 23.87 -27.01
CA THR A 1107 22.40 25.27 -26.88
C THR A 1107 22.85 25.80 -25.52
N SER A 1108 23.47 26.98 -25.51
CA SER A 1108 23.77 27.73 -24.28
C SER A 1108 23.35 29.18 -24.39
N PHE A 1109 23.07 29.81 -23.27
CA PHE A 1109 22.68 31.22 -23.21
C PHE A 1109 23.69 32.03 -22.42
N VAL A 1110 24.10 33.16 -22.98
CA VAL A 1110 25.02 34.10 -22.33
C VAL A 1110 24.23 35.28 -21.76
N TYR A 1111 24.45 35.52 -20.47
CA TYR A 1111 23.92 36.62 -19.69
C TYR A 1111 25.06 37.57 -19.32
N ARG A 1112 24.79 38.88 -19.31
CA ARG A 1112 25.77 39.93 -18.99
C ARG A 1112 25.17 40.99 -18.06
N GLY A 1113 25.94 41.44 -17.09
CA GLY A 1113 25.59 42.52 -16.16
C GLY A 1113 25.94 42.22 -14.70
N GLN A 1114 26.10 43.28 -13.90
CA GLN A 1114 26.51 43.19 -12.48
C GLN A 1114 25.49 42.48 -11.58
N HIS A 1115 24.22 42.39 -12.00
CA HIS A 1115 23.17 41.66 -11.27
C HIS A 1115 23.42 40.14 -11.19
N LEU A 1116 24.37 39.61 -11.96
CA LEU A 1116 24.75 38.20 -11.97
C LEU A 1116 25.64 37.79 -10.80
N GLU A 1117 26.20 38.76 -10.05
CA GLU A 1117 27.20 38.47 -9.01
C GLU A 1117 26.69 37.45 -7.98
N ASP A 1118 25.47 37.64 -7.48
CA ASP A 1118 24.88 36.74 -6.47
C ASP A 1118 24.64 35.33 -7.02
N GLU A 1119 24.27 35.22 -8.30
CA GLU A 1119 24.06 33.93 -8.97
C GLU A 1119 25.38 33.20 -9.18
N ILE A 1120 26.38 33.88 -9.73
CA ILE A 1120 27.73 33.33 -9.93
C ILE A 1120 28.31 32.88 -8.57
N ARG A 1121 28.15 33.69 -7.52
CA ARG A 1121 28.60 33.36 -6.16
C ARG A 1121 27.88 32.12 -5.63
N ALA A 1122 26.57 31.97 -5.87
CA ALA A 1122 25.81 30.79 -5.46
C ALA A 1122 26.28 29.52 -6.19
N ILE A 1123 26.50 29.60 -7.51
CA ILE A 1123 27.01 28.49 -8.33
C ILE A 1123 28.40 28.05 -7.85
N VAL A 1124 29.36 28.98 -7.81
CA VAL A 1124 30.75 28.69 -7.39
C VAL A 1124 30.79 28.20 -5.94
N GLY A 1125 30.01 28.82 -5.06
CA GLY A 1125 29.88 28.38 -3.67
C GLY A 1125 29.34 26.96 -3.54
N SER A 1126 28.38 26.57 -4.39
CA SER A 1126 27.84 25.21 -4.43
C SER A 1126 28.87 24.18 -4.89
N LEU A 1127 29.63 24.49 -5.95
CA LEU A 1127 30.69 23.61 -6.46
C LEU A 1127 31.77 23.38 -5.41
N LYS A 1128 32.24 24.45 -4.76
CA LYS A 1128 33.25 24.37 -3.69
C LYS A 1128 32.77 23.63 -2.45
N ARG A 1129 31.46 23.65 -2.15
CA ARG A 1129 30.90 22.84 -1.05
C ARG A 1129 30.92 21.34 -1.36
N ARG A 1130 30.72 20.96 -2.63
CA ARG A 1130 30.75 19.55 -3.07
C ARG A 1130 32.16 18.97 -3.14
N GLU A 1131 33.18 19.81 -3.18
CA GLU A 1131 34.59 19.40 -3.21
C GLU A 1131 35.11 18.97 -1.83
N LYS A 1132 34.51 19.48 -0.75
CA LYS A 1132 34.85 19.17 0.64
C LYS A 1132 34.18 17.89 1.10
#